data_AF-A0A815A5H2-F1
#
_entry.id   AF-A0A815A5H2-F1
#
_cell.length_a   1.000
_cell.length_b   1.000
_cell.length_c   1.000
_cell.angle_alpha   90.00
_cell.angle_beta   90.00
_cell.angle_gamma   90.00
#
_symmetry.space_group_name_H-M   'P 1'
#
loop_
_entity.id
_entity.type
_entity.pdbx_description
1 polymer ?
#
loop_
_entity_poly.entity_id
_entity_poly.type
_entity_poly.pdbx_seq_one_letter_code
_entity_poly.pdbx_strand_id
1 'polypeptide(L)'
;MLTSIIFFVFSLPFFVFGCGIVTHIEVSHRAQDLWLHQPIYRNYTLQHQDALQGGSPYPDVMYDGVCYHGTLHQVAEDTHWYPFMKIAIEYMRDRYPPPLQADNIQGQKFLAFLLGVASHQIADVVWHGSLTGCPNGFIDATAWESFNGDEEMAHSSVDPGGDSVIDYELPIAYIGLTNKWYVPSIELQELYKRYAIEYDSPLETNATAERVQVCSDLMFVGRFADALFLGFEYPKYSYNNTFLLDHLYEYYHGGLLNMAHQTVRYWDQIIAMYEKGTDICQIPSNNPYYLNCSIPHSIIYEQEQQSITYIRSKPSNYLPFSSHSYSSLPTLQYNEIHTGLISNQSYASFGYTTLFGDFNNDSLIDLVISAPDYYNFGCSQGGRVFIIYGKEDQPPIPEGNISIIEQIADQTLISPDCDGDRFGTGLATLDWNNDGFNDLVISSPSHGYGYRGAIFIFAGSKDGLQIKPFIRIDGVNEHDTIGFELHTGHLDNDKLLDLIITSPYAQPHGYDQPQQGAVWIFLSSDSINKQHRSDRQLTINNASFTIYGENAKSKFGYSLQIIPSSCISHITSSPVLLISAPANQGKLYMYAIESQPRLILTLEHLQNNAHFGQSFSIQNDKCWLAVGSPTQSNDWYGSVDIIPLINLFNQQKFHLDFNDIPILISIHGNRIFERLGTNIQWTSEGDLVLSILYLLIVFQLDLIQKFTILIK
;
A
#
# COMPACT_ATOMS: atom_id res chain seq x y z
N MET A 1 29.99 -35.65 -7.41
CA MET A 1 30.10 -34.57 -6.40
C MET A 1 29.57 -33.26 -6.93
N LEU A 2 30.17 -32.63 -7.95
CA LEU A 2 29.64 -31.38 -8.51
C LEU A 2 28.19 -31.50 -9.02
N THR A 3 27.87 -32.56 -9.75
CA THR A 3 26.50 -32.86 -10.23
C THR A 3 25.51 -33.14 -9.10
N SER A 4 25.95 -33.73 -7.99
CA SER A 4 25.10 -34.01 -6.82
C SER A 4 24.87 -32.76 -5.96
N ILE A 5 25.86 -31.87 -5.87
CA ILE A 5 25.74 -30.56 -5.22
C ILE A 5 24.83 -29.65 -6.05
N ILE A 6 24.99 -29.65 -7.38
CA ILE A 6 24.12 -28.92 -8.30
C ILE A 6 22.67 -29.44 -8.18
N PHE A 7 22.44 -30.75 -8.22
CA PHE A 7 21.09 -31.30 -8.08
C PHE A 7 20.45 -30.96 -6.72
N PHE A 8 21.23 -31.01 -5.63
CA PHE A 8 20.78 -30.64 -4.29
C PHE A 8 20.44 -29.14 -4.19
N VAL A 9 21.28 -28.26 -4.74
CA VAL A 9 21.07 -26.80 -4.80
C VAL A 9 19.90 -26.42 -5.71
N PHE A 10 19.71 -27.13 -6.83
CA PHE A 10 18.55 -26.94 -7.71
C PHE A 10 17.24 -27.47 -7.10
N SER A 11 17.31 -28.48 -6.23
CA SER A 11 16.12 -29.03 -5.57
C SER A 11 15.76 -28.31 -4.26
N LEU A 12 16.72 -27.63 -3.62
CA LEU A 12 16.51 -26.88 -2.38
C LEU A 12 15.33 -25.89 -2.46
N PRO A 13 15.16 -25.05 -3.49
CA PRO A 13 13.99 -24.17 -3.58
C PRO A 13 12.66 -24.92 -3.79
N PHE A 14 12.68 -26.21 -4.15
CA PHE A 14 11.48 -27.06 -4.20
C PHE A 14 11.20 -27.80 -2.88
N PHE A 15 12.11 -27.74 -1.91
CA PHE A 15 12.00 -28.41 -0.61
C PHE A 15 11.93 -27.44 0.56
N VAL A 16 12.47 -26.22 0.40
CA VAL A 16 12.33 -25.09 1.32
C VAL A 16 11.06 -24.33 0.93
N PHE A 17 9.90 -24.95 1.15
CA PHE A 17 8.59 -24.25 1.15
C PHE A 17 8.39 -23.56 2.50
N GLY A 18 9.36 -22.75 2.91
CA GLY A 18 9.21 -21.80 4.01
C GLY A 18 8.72 -20.47 3.45
N CYS A 19 7.86 -19.77 4.19
CA CYS A 19 7.25 -18.51 3.79
C CYS A 19 8.29 -17.45 3.38
N GLY A 20 7.85 -16.43 2.63
CA GLY A 20 8.70 -15.47 1.91
C GLY A 20 9.85 -14.86 2.72
N ILE A 21 11.02 -15.50 2.70
CA ILE A 21 12.21 -15.13 3.47
C ILE A 21 12.62 -13.70 3.13
N VAL A 22 12.69 -13.41 1.83
CA VAL A 22 13.09 -12.09 1.33
C VAL A 22 12.03 -11.05 1.70
N THR A 23 10.75 -11.41 1.59
CA THR A 23 9.60 -10.59 1.96
C THR A 23 9.68 -10.17 3.43
N HIS A 24 9.86 -11.10 4.38
CA HIS A 24 9.92 -10.76 5.80
C HIS A 24 11.16 -9.93 6.17
N ILE A 25 12.29 -10.18 5.51
CA ILE A 25 13.50 -9.35 5.69
C ILE A 25 13.28 -7.93 5.16
N GLU A 26 12.64 -7.78 4.00
CA GLU A 26 12.29 -6.47 3.42
C GLU A 26 11.31 -5.71 4.34
N VAL A 27 10.31 -6.37 4.91
CA VAL A 27 9.40 -5.74 5.88
C VAL A 27 10.17 -5.22 7.10
N SER A 28 11.06 -6.03 7.67
CA SER A 28 11.89 -5.65 8.82
C SER A 28 12.82 -4.47 8.50
N HIS A 29 13.35 -4.45 7.28
CA HIS A 29 14.20 -3.37 6.79
C HIS A 29 13.43 -2.06 6.62
N ARG A 30 12.27 -2.09 5.98
CA ARG A 30 11.40 -0.90 5.84
C ARG A 30 10.97 -0.37 7.21
N ALA A 31 10.58 -1.28 8.12
CA ALA A 31 10.22 -0.91 9.48
C ALA A 31 11.38 -0.21 10.20
N GLN A 32 12.62 -0.69 10.03
CA GLN A 32 13.81 -0.02 10.55
C GLN A 32 13.97 1.41 10.01
N ASP A 33 13.71 1.65 8.72
CA ASP A 33 13.81 2.99 8.13
C ASP A 33 12.67 3.93 8.58
N LEU A 34 11.50 3.37 8.89
CA LEU A 34 10.35 4.10 9.43
C LEU A 34 10.46 4.37 10.96
N TRP A 35 11.26 3.61 11.71
CA TRP A 35 11.31 3.66 13.18
C TRP A 35 12.16 4.80 13.77
N LEU A 36 11.94 6.02 13.29
CA LEU A 36 12.80 7.18 13.57
C LEU A 36 12.69 7.71 15.01
N HIS A 37 11.57 7.49 15.69
CA HIS A 37 11.31 8.00 17.04
C HIS A 37 11.94 7.18 18.18
N GLN A 38 12.50 6.00 17.87
CA GLN A 38 13.21 5.14 18.83
C GLN A 38 14.70 4.99 18.45
N PRO A 39 15.50 6.08 18.43
CA PRO A 39 16.83 6.08 17.84
C PRO A 39 17.81 5.11 18.49
N ILE A 40 17.67 4.83 19.79
CA ILE A 40 18.53 3.89 20.53
C ILE A 40 18.28 2.45 20.07
N TYR A 41 17.02 2.02 20.10
CA TYR A 41 16.64 0.66 19.71
C TYR A 41 16.80 0.42 18.20
N ARG A 42 16.47 1.42 17.38
CA ARG A 42 16.78 1.42 15.95
C ARG A 42 18.28 1.25 15.69
N ASN A 43 19.14 1.91 16.47
CA ASN A 43 20.58 1.75 16.33
C ASN A 43 21.04 0.31 16.66
N TYR A 44 20.41 -0.39 17.61
CA TYR A 44 20.71 -1.81 17.84
C TYR A 44 20.34 -2.67 16.64
N THR A 45 19.17 -2.44 16.01
CA THR A 45 18.79 -3.21 14.81
C THR A 45 19.72 -2.89 13.63
N LEU A 46 20.20 -1.64 13.49
CA LEU A 46 21.17 -1.25 12.46
C LEU A 46 22.55 -1.89 12.65
N GLN A 47 23.01 -2.00 13.91
CA GLN A 47 24.32 -2.57 14.23
C GLN A 47 24.33 -4.11 14.15
N HIS A 48 23.20 -4.75 14.43
CA HIS A 48 23.07 -6.21 14.52
C HIS A 48 22.14 -6.75 13.43
N GLN A 49 22.45 -6.44 12.17
CA GLN A 49 21.70 -6.93 11.00
C GLN A 49 21.71 -8.45 10.88
N ASP A 50 22.76 -9.12 11.35
CA ASP A 50 22.85 -10.58 11.44
C ASP A 50 21.76 -11.17 12.34
N ALA A 51 21.40 -10.47 13.42
CA ALA A 51 20.35 -10.86 14.34
C ALA A 51 18.96 -10.48 13.83
N LEU A 52 18.78 -9.24 13.34
CA LEU A 52 17.49 -8.79 12.80
C LEU A 52 17.05 -9.70 11.64
N GLN A 53 17.91 -9.87 10.62
CA GLN A 53 17.60 -10.73 9.46
C GLN A 53 17.43 -12.20 9.84
N GLY A 54 18.12 -12.68 10.88
CA GLY A 54 17.95 -14.04 11.38
C GLY A 54 16.63 -14.26 12.11
N GLY A 55 16.08 -13.21 12.73
CA GLY A 55 14.77 -13.24 13.36
C GLY A 55 13.62 -12.98 12.38
N SER A 56 13.85 -12.26 11.29
CA SER A 56 12.80 -11.88 10.32
C SER A 56 12.02 -13.06 9.71
N PRO A 57 12.63 -14.19 9.30
CA PRO A 57 11.89 -15.36 8.83
C PRO A 57 11.64 -16.41 9.93
N TYR A 58 11.84 -16.04 11.20
CA TYR A 58 11.62 -16.94 12.34
C TYR A 58 10.18 -16.73 12.85
N PRO A 59 9.38 -17.80 12.99
CA PRO A 59 9.81 -19.17 13.29
C PRO A 59 9.74 -20.19 12.13
N ASP A 60 9.49 -19.76 10.90
CA ASP A 60 9.23 -20.66 9.75
C ASP A 60 10.37 -21.62 9.42
N VAL A 61 11.56 -21.32 9.92
CA VAL A 61 12.71 -22.25 9.94
C VAL A 61 12.34 -23.65 10.47
N MET A 62 11.30 -23.75 11.30
CA MET A 62 10.85 -24.98 11.95
C MET A 62 9.71 -25.71 11.21
N TYR A 63 9.14 -25.14 10.14
CA TYR A 63 8.15 -25.80 9.29
C TYR A 63 8.77 -26.75 8.27
N ASP A 64 9.99 -26.43 7.81
CA ASP A 64 10.63 -27.11 6.69
C ASP A 64 10.66 -28.63 6.88
N GLY A 65 10.16 -29.38 5.90
CA GLY A 65 10.15 -30.85 5.93
C GLY A 65 11.56 -31.48 5.98
N VAL A 66 12.59 -30.73 5.58
CA VAL A 66 14.01 -31.06 5.73
C VAL A 66 14.48 -30.86 7.18
N CYS A 67 13.92 -29.89 7.91
CA CYS A 67 14.17 -29.68 9.34
C CYS A 67 13.49 -30.80 10.17
N TYR A 68 14.23 -31.86 10.47
CA TYR A 68 13.79 -32.98 11.32
C TYR A 68 12.38 -33.52 10.96
N HIS A 69 12.05 -33.62 9.66
CA HIS A 69 10.76 -34.12 9.18
C HIS A 69 9.55 -33.35 9.71
N GLY A 70 9.67 -32.03 9.89
CA GLY A 70 8.56 -31.17 10.35
C GLY A 70 8.14 -31.41 11.81
N THR A 71 8.95 -32.11 12.61
CA THR A 71 8.60 -32.43 14.01
C THR A 71 8.60 -31.22 14.95
N LEU A 72 8.99 -30.04 14.46
CA LEU A 72 8.91 -28.75 15.15
C LEU A 72 7.77 -27.86 14.65
N HIS A 73 6.86 -28.35 13.80
CA HIS A 73 5.75 -27.56 13.26
C HIS A 73 4.92 -26.89 14.37
N GLN A 74 4.52 -27.62 15.42
CA GLN A 74 3.76 -27.01 16.52
C GLN A 74 4.54 -25.93 17.28
N VAL A 75 5.86 -26.10 17.42
CA VAL A 75 6.74 -25.10 18.05
C VAL A 75 6.72 -23.81 17.22
N ALA A 76 6.74 -23.95 15.90
CA ALA A 76 6.62 -22.82 14.99
C ALA A 76 5.26 -22.12 15.13
N GLU A 77 4.16 -22.88 15.11
CA GLU A 77 2.80 -22.36 15.29
C GLU A 77 2.67 -21.58 16.61
N ASP A 78 3.12 -22.14 17.73
CA ASP A 78 3.06 -21.49 19.04
C ASP A 78 3.90 -20.20 19.07
N THR A 79 5.01 -20.17 18.32
CA THR A 79 5.91 -19.02 18.20
C THR A 79 5.33 -17.86 17.39
N HIS A 80 4.34 -18.08 16.53
CA HIS A 80 3.67 -17.00 15.78
C HIS A 80 2.83 -16.09 16.68
N TRP A 81 2.46 -16.56 17.88
CA TRP A 81 1.48 -15.89 18.72
C TRP A 81 2.10 -15.08 19.87
N TYR A 82 1.31 -14.14 20.40
CA TYR A 82 1.71 -13.26 21.51
C TYR A 82 2.27 -14.00 22.75
N PRO A 83 1.72 -15.15 23.20
CA PRO A 83 2.24 -15.89 24.35
C PRO A 83 3.76 -16.14 24.32
N PHE A 84 4.32 -16.47 23.16
CA PHE A 84 5.76 -16.65 23.01
C PHE A 84 6.52 -15.34 23.26
N MET A 85 6.05 -14.25 22.63
CA MET A 85 6.69 -12.94 22.75
C MET A 85 6.66 -12.41 24.19
N LYS A 86 5.57 -12.66 24.93
CA LYS A 86 5.48 -12.35 26.36
C LYS A 86 6.62 -13.03 27.16
N ILE A 87 6.77 -14.34 27.02
CA ILE A 87 7.84 -15.12 27.69
C ILE A 87 9.22 -14.63 27.28
N ALA A 88 9.41 -14.33 25.98
CA ALA A 88 10.67 -13.81 25.45
C ALA A 88 11.06 -12.48 26.11
N ILE A 89 10.10 -11.56 26.28
CA ILE A 89 10.35 -10.26 26.89
C ILE A 89 10.54 -10.35 28.40
N GLU A 90 9.84 -11.25 29.09
CA GLU A 90 10.08 -11.52 30.51
C GLU A 90 11.48 -12.11 30.73
N TYR A 91 11.89 -13.08 29.92
CA TYR A 91 13.25 -13.61 29.91
C TYR A 91 14.29 -12.51 29.61
N MET A 92 14.04 -11.68 28.60
CA MET A 92 14.91 -10.56 28.24
C MET A 92 15.10 -9.61 29.42
N ARG A 93 14.03 -9.25 30.14
CA ARG A 93 14.09 -8.39 31.34
C ARG A 93 14.86 -9.05 32.49
N ASP A 94 14.68 -10.35 32.70
CA ASP A 94 15.41 -11.10 33.75
C ASP A 94 16.91 -11.14 33.47
N ARG A 95 17.29 -11.40 32.22
CA ARG A 95 18.68 -11.68 31.82
C ARG A 95 19.45 -10.41 31.44
N TYR A 96 18.78 -9.46 30.82
CA TYR A 96 19.32 -8.23 30.25
C TYR A 96 18.40 -7.06 30.63
N PRO A 97 18.44 -6.58 31.88
CA PRO A 97 17.47 -5.62 32.39
C PRO A 97 17.57 -4.24 31.70
N PRO A 98 16.45 -3.51 31.52
CA PRO A 98 16.44 -2.15 30.98
C PRO A 98 17.01 -1.13 32.00
N PRO A 99 17.66 -0.04 31.54
CA PRO A 99 18.02 0.24 30.15
C PRO A 99 19.20 -0.63 29.70
N LEU A 100 19.16 -1.06 28.44
CA LEU A 100 20.19 -1.91 27.87
C LEU A 100 21.50 -1.10 27.72
N GLN A 101 22.57 -1.54 28.38
CA GLN A 101 23.85 -0.84 28.34
C GLN A 101 24.51 -0.96 26.96
N ALA A 102 25.26 0.08 26.56
CA ALA A 102 25.91 0.15 25.25
C ALA A 102 26.96 -0.96 25.01
N ASP A 103 27.54 -1.51 26.08
CA ASP A 103 28.52 -2.60 26.05
C ASP A 103 27.88 -4.00 26.12
N ASN A 104 26.58 -4.11 26.40
CA ASN A 104 25.86 -5.39 26.42
C ASN A 104 25.48 -5.84 25.00
N ILE A 105 26.49 -6.21 24.22
CA ILE A 105 26.33 -6.63 22.82
C ILE A 105 25.42 -7.85 22.68
N GLN A 106 25.48 -8.81 23.61
CA GLN A 106 24.61 -10.01 23.56
C GLN A 106 23.15 -9.65 23.78
N GLY A 107 22.85 -8.81 24.76
CA GLY A 107 21.48 -8.32 24.96
C GLY A 107 20.98 -7.51 23.77
N GLN A 108 21.84 -6.71 23.12
CA GLN A 108 21.46 -5.94 21.92
C GLN A 108 21.15 -6.86 20.74
N LYS A 109 21.98 -7.88 20.51
CA LYS A 109 21.74 -8.91 19.48
C LYS A 109 20.47 -9.69 19.75
N PHE A 110 20.26 -10.12 21.00
CA PHE A 110 19.06 -10.88 21.36
C PHE A 110 17.80 -10.03 21.18
N LEU A 111 17.82 -8.75 21.58
CA LEU A 111 16.71 -7.83 21.32
C LEU A 111 16.47 -7.60 19.82
N ALA A 112 17.53 -7.40 19.03
CA ALA A 112 17.42 -7.24 17.58
C ALA A 112 16.81 -8.49 16.90
N PHE A 113 17.20 -9.68 17.36
CA PHE A 113 16.59 -10.94 16.92
C PHE A 113 15.10 -11.00 17.27
N LEU A 114 14.72 -10.69 18.53
CA LEU A 114 13.31 -10.67 18.94
C LEU A 114 12.48 -9.64 18.17
N LEU A 115 13.05 -8.48 17.81
CA LEU A 115 12.39 -7.51 16.94
C LEU A 115 12.20 -8.05 15.51
N GLY A 116 13.13 -8.86 15.00
CA GLY A 116 12.94 -9.62 13.76
C GLY A 116 11.76 -10.58 13.85
N VAL A 117 11.69 -11.41 14.92
CA VAL A 117 10.55 -12.30 15.18
C VAL A 117 9.25 -11.52 15.29
N ALA A 118 9.27 -10.38 15.99
CA ALA A 118 8.11 -9.51 16.12
C ALA A 118 7.63 -8.95 14.76
N SER A 119 8.57 -8.65 13.85
CA SER A 119 8.23 -8.28 12.47
C SER A 119 7.60 -9.43 11.70
N HIS A 120 8.09 -10.66 11.87
CA HIS A 120 7.51 -11.87 11.27
C HIS A 120 6.06 -12.04 11.70
N GLN A 121 5.82 -12.10 13.01
CA GLN A 121 4.52 -12.30 13.64
C GLN A 121 3.45 -11.34 13.11
N ILE A 122 3.81 -10.07 12.94
CA ILE A 122 2.88 -9.05 12.44
C ILE A 122 2.71 -9.13 10.93
N ALA A 123 3.81 -9.29 10.18
CA ALA A 123 3.74 -9.42 8.72
C ALA A 123 2.82 -10.58 8.33
N ASP A 124 3.05 -11.76 8.91
CA ASP A 124 2.29 -12.97 8.66
C ASP A 124 0.78 -12.78 8.91
N VAL A 125 0.42 -12.26 10.09
CA VAL A 125 -0.98 -12.00 10.46
C VAL A 125 -1.66 -11.01 9.51
N VAL A 126 -0.97 -9.92 9.13
CA VAL A 126 -1.53 -8.85 8.30
C VAL A 126 -1.62 -9.28 6.83
N TRP A 127 -0.65 -10.06 6.35
CA TRP A 127 -0.61 -10.62 5.01
C TRP A 127 -1.80 -11.55 4.73
N HIS A 128 -2.17 -12.36 5.74
CA HIS A 128 -3.37 -13.20 5.70
C HIS A 128 -4.69 -12.41 5.76
N GLY A 129 -4.74 -11.29 6.50
CA GLY A 129 -5.91 -10.41 6.65
C GLY A 129 -7.11 -11.00 7.41
N SER A 130 -7.55 -12.22 7.10
CA SER A 130 -8.58 -12.94 7.88
C SER A 130 -8.23 -13.02 9.37
N LEU A 131 -6.94 -13.11 9.70
CA LEU A 131 -6.44 -13.11 11.08
C LEU A 131 -6.58 -11.74 11.78
N THR A 132 -6.64 -10.63 11.04
CA THR A 132 -6.85 -9.27 11.58
C THR A 132 -8.33 -8.85 11.61
N GLY A 133 -9.24 -9.75 11.23
CA GLY A 133 -10.63 -9.38 11.02
C GLY A 133 -10.82 -8.46 9.81
N CYS A 134 -9.97 -8.58 8.79
CA CYS A 134 -10.12 -7.89 7.52
C CYS A 134 -10.40 -8.91 6.40
N PRO A 135 -11.61 -8.95 5.82
CA PRO A 135 -11.97 -9.92 4.77
C PRO A 135 -11.36 -9.59 3.40
N ASN A 136 -10.58 -8.52 3.33
CA ASN A 136 -9.85 -8.03 2.16
C ASN A 136 -8.34 -8.04 2.45
N GLY A 137 -7.83 -9.09 3.10
CA GLY A 137 -6.40 -9.35 3.25
C GLY A 137 -5.64 -9.39 1.93
N PHE A 138 -4.31 -9.33 1.97
CA PHE A 138 -3.51 -9.40 0.75
C PHE A 138 -3.72 -10.74 0.02
N ILE A 139 -3.64 -11.86 0.75
CA ILE A 139 -3.91 -13.19 0.20
C ILE A 139 -5.37 -13.34 -0.21
N ASP A 140 -6.32 -12.88 0.62
CA ASP A 140 -7.75 -12.92 0.29
C ASP A 140 -8.02 -12.16 -1.02
N ALA A 141 -7.57 -10.91 -1.13
CA ALA A 141 -7.74 -10.10 -2.33
C ALA A 141 -7.08 -10.77 -3.55
N THR A 142 -5.90 -11.36 -3.38
CA THR A 142 -5.22 -12.13 -4.43
C THR A 142 -6.05 -13.33 -4.90
N ALA A 143 -6.60 -14.11 -3.97
CA ALA A 143 -7.45 -15.26 -4.28
C ALA A 143 -8.59 -14.85 -5.20
N TRP A 144 -9.27 -13.75 -4.86
CA TRP A 144 -10.44 -13.31 -5.61
C TRP A 144 -10.10 -12.62 -6.93
N GLU A 145 -8.99 -11.91 -7.02
CA GLU A 145 -8.65 -11.12 -8.21
C GLU A 145 -7.80 -11.87 -9.23
N SER A 146 -6.94 -12.79 -8.79
CA SER A 146 -6.04 -13.53 -9.67
C SER A 146 -6.42 -15.00 -9.80
N PHE A 147 -7.09 -15.58 -8.79
CA PHE A 147 -7.34 -17.03 -8.72
C PHE A 147 -8.82 -17.43 -8.58
N ASN A 148 -9.77 -16.56 -8.95
CA ASN A 148 -11.21 -16.85 -8.93
C ASN A 148 -11.76 -17.35 -7.57
N GLY A 149 -11.16 -16.89 -6.47
CA GLY A 149 -11.50 -17.26 -5.09
C GLY A 149 -10.79 -18.49 -4.54
N ASP A 150 -9.80 -19.05 -5.26
CA ASP A 150 -8.98 -20.15 -4.75
C ASP A 150 -7.90 -19.62 -3.79
N GLU A 151 -8.19 -19.71 -2.48
CA GLU A 151 -7.30 -19.26 -1.41
C GLU A 151 -6.03 -20.09 -1.29
N GLU A 152 -6.07 -21.39 -1.58
CA GLU A 152 -4.88 -22.26 -1.52
C GLU A 152 -3.91 -21.93 -2.66
N MET A 153 -4.44 -21.68 -3.86
CA MET A 153 -3.64 -21.22 -4.99
C MET A 153 -3.08 -19.81 -4.77
N ALA A 154 -3.84 -18.92 -4.13
CA ALA A 154 -3.37 -17.60 -3.77
C ALA A 154 -2.22 -17.67 -2.76
N HIS A 155 -2.42 -18.42 -1.68
CA HIS A 155 -1.44 -18.63 -0.62
C HIS A 155 -0.13 -19.19 -1.19
N SER A 156 -0.22 -20.31 -1.93
CA SER A 156 0.95 -20.94 -2.56
C SER A 156 1.60 -20.12 -3.69
N SER A 157 0.90 -19.11 -4.23
CA SER A 157 1.48 -18.18 -5.20
C SER A 157 2.11 -16.96 -4.57
N VAL A 158 1.53 -16.42 -3.50
CA VAL A 158 1.94 -15.13 -2.92
C VAL A 158 3.23 -15.29 -2.12
N ASP A 159 3.41 -16.37 -1.38
CA ASP A 159 4.59 -16.57 -0.53
C ASP A 159 5.90 -16.64 -1.34
N PRO A 160 6.08 -17.57 -2.30
CA PRO A 160 7.26 -17.57 -3.16
C PRO A 160 7.21 -16.47 -4.24
N GLY A 161 6.02 -15.96 -4.56
CA GLY A 161 5.83 -14.89 -5.54
C GLY A 161 6.35 -13.55 -5.02
N GLY A 162 6.07 -13.20 -3.77
CA GLY A 162 6.55 -11.97 -3.13
C GLY A 162 8.07 -11.89 -3.15
N ASP A 163 8.73 -12.99 -2.78
CA ASP A 163 10.19 -13.09 -2.83
C ASP A 163 10.73 -12.97 -4.26
N SER A 164 10.09 -13.62 -5.22
CA SER A 164 10.45 -13.52 -6.64
C SER A 164 10.32 -12.09 -7.17
N VAL A 165 9.24 -11.39 -6.82
CA VAL A 165 9.01 -9.99 -7.21
C VAL A 165 10.02 -9.07 -6.54
N ILE A 166 10.27 -9.23 -5.25
CA ILE A 166 11.23 -8.40 -4.51
C ILE A 166 12.67 -8.61 -5.02
N ASP A 167 13.09 -9.86 -5.23
CA ASP A 167 14.42 -10.19 -5.78
C ASP A 167 14.61 -9.62 -7.19
N TYR A 168 13.55 -9.58 -7.97
CA TYR A 168 13.58 -9.05 -9.32
C TYR A 168 13.53 -7.51 -9.38
N GLU A 169 12.69 -6.86 -8.56
CA GLU A 169 12.38 -5.44 -8.68
C GLU A 169 13.17 -4.53 -7.73
N LEU A 170 13.57 -5.03 -6.55
CA LEU A 170 14.17 -4.18 -5.51
C LEU A 170 15.71 -4.35 -5.42
N PRO A 171 16.44 -3.29 -5.04
CA PRO A 171 17.87 -3.35 -4.77
C PRO A 171 18.16 -4.00 -3.40
N ILE A 172 17.89 -5.31 -3.27
CA ILE A 172 18.02 -6.06 -2.00
C ILE A 172 19.44 -6.50 -1.64
N ALA A 173 20.46 -5.90 -2.24
CA ALA A 173 21.84 -6.33 -2.04
C ALA A 173 22.33 -6.11 -0.58
N TYR A 174 21.60 -5.34 0.22
CA TYR A 174 21.82 -5.20 1.66
C TYR A 174 21.52 -6.51 2.44
N ILE A 175 20.65 -7.38 1.92
CA ILE A 175 20.38 -8.70 2.50
C ILE A 175 21.64 -9.57 2.42
N GLY A 176 22.43 -9.40 1.35
CA GLY A 176 23.70 -10.11 1.15
C GLY A 176 24.87 -9.60 2.00
N LEU A 177 24.69 -8.59 2.85
CA LEU A 177 25.76 -8.05 3.71
C LEU A 177 26.08 -8.98 4.91
N THR A 178 25.15 -9.86 5.28
CA THR A 178 25.35 -10.82 6.37
C THR A 178 25.88 -12.14 5.79
N ASN A 179 27.03 -12.61 6.29
CA ASN A 179 27.62 -13.89 5.89
C ASN A 179 27.18 -15.05 6.79
N LYS A 180 26.40 -14.75 7.83
CA LYS A 180 25.77 -15.69 8.77
C LYS A 180 24.67 -14.95 9.52
N TRP A 181 23.56 -15.64 9.82
CA TRP A 181 22.57 -15.17 10.78
C TRP A 181 22.96 -15.49 12.22
N TYR A 182 22.72 -14.53 13.12
CA TYR A 182 22.76 -14.79 14.55
C TYR A 182 21.41 -15.34 14.99
N VAL A 183 21.42 -16.54 15.56
CA VAL A 183 20.24 -17.19 16.13
C VAL A 183 20.57 -17.57 17.57
N PRO A 184 19.85 -17.03 18.57
CA PRO A 184 20.11 -17.23 19.99
C PRO A 184 19.56 -18.58 20.45
N SER A 185 20.04 -19.69 19.87
CA SER A 185 19.46 -21.03 20.03
C SER A 185 19.47 -21.54 21.49
N ILE A 186 20.42 -21.11 22.31
CA ILE A 186 20.49 -21.45 23.74
C ILE A 186 19.37 -20.74 24.51
N GLU A 187 19.21 -19.44 24.29
CA GLU A 187 18.13 -18.64 24.86
C GLU A 187 16.76 -19.17 24.38
N LEU A 188 16.61 -19.44 23.08
CA LEU A 188 15.37 -19.97 22.50
C LEU A 188 14.94 -21.30 23.13
N GLN A 189 15.87 -22.24 23.32
CA GLN A 189 15.56 -23.50 24.03
C GLN A 189 15.03 -23.24 25.45
N GLU A 190 15.56 -22.23 26.14
CA GLU A 190 15.07 -21.87 27.47
C GLU A 190 13.69 -21.22 27.40
N LEU A 191 13.42 -20.38 26.39
CA LEU A 191 12.09 -19.83 26.14
C LEU A 191 11.07 -20.95 25.91
N TYR A 192 11.37 -21.92 25.05
CA TYR A 192 10.48 -23.05 24.77
C TYR A 192 10.22 -23.91 26.01
N LYS A 193 11.20 -24.10 26.89
CA LYS A 193 10.97 -24.78 28.18
C LYS A 193 10.07 -23.97 29.11
N ARG A 194 10.24 -22.66 29.18
CA ARG A 194 9.34 -21.79 29.97
C ARG A 194 7.92 -21.86 29.41
N TYR A 195 7.77 -21.79 28.09
CA TYR A 195 6.49 -21.91 27.40
C TYR A 195 5.82 -23.25 27.67
N ALA A 196 6.57 -24.36 27.57
CA ALA A 196 6.06 -25.70 27.86
C ALA A 196 5.43 -25.81 29.24
N ILE A 197 6.04 -25.15 30.24
CA ILE A 197 5.59 -25.16 31.63
C ILE A 197 4.40 -24.22 31.84
N GLU A 198 4.44 -23.01 31.29
CA GLU A 198 3.40 -21.99 31.49
C GLU A 198 2.10 -22.32 30.76
N TYR A 199 2.19 -22.91 29.56
CA TYR A 199 1.06 -23.16 28.66
C TYR A 199 0.72 -24.65 28.49
N ASP A 200 1.32 -25.55 29.28
CA ASP A 200 1.11 -27.01 29.21
C ASP A 200 1.31 -27.59 27.80
N SER A 201 2.35 -27.12 27.10
CA SER A 201 2.73 -27.55 25.74
C SER A 201 4.02 -28.38 25.78
N PRO A 202 3.98 -29.69 26.08
CA PRO A 202 5.18 -30.50 26.26
C PRO A 202 5.99 -30.70 24.97
N LEU A 203 5.38 -30.48 23.80
CA LEU A 203 6.03 -30.58 22.49
C LEU A 203 7.16 -29.55 22.32
N GLU A 204 7.04 -28.39 22.98
CA GLU A 204 8.05 -27.33 22.97
C GLU A 204 9.40 -27.79 23.52
N THR A 205 9.42 -28.78 24.41
CA THR A 205 10.68 -29.33 24.94
C THR A 205 11.54 -30.03 23.88
N ASN A 206 10.95 -30.36 22.72
CA ASN A 206 11.67 -30.91 21.57
C ASN A 206 12.51 -29.86 20.83
N ALA A 207 12.28 -28.56 21.04
CA ALA A 207 13.02 -27.47 20.43
C ALA A 207 14.37 -27.23 21.13
N THR A 208 15.27 -28.21 21.05
CA THR A 208 16.62 -28.08 21.62
C THR A 208 17.46 -27.06 20.84
N ALA A 209 18.46 -26.48 21.50
CA ALA A 209 19.34 -25.47 20.89
C ALA A 209 20.00 -25.98 19.60
N GLU A 210 20.44 -27.24 19.59
CA GLU A 210 20.99 -27.88 18.39
C GLU A 210 19.96 -27.93 17.25
N ARG A 211 18.73 -28.35 17.56
CA ARG A 211 17.69 -28.52 16.53
C ARG A 211 17.27 -27.19 15.94
N VAL A 212 17.05 -26.18 16.80
CA VAL A 212 16.75 -24.81 16.37
C VAL A 212 17.87 -24.27 15.49
N GLN A 213 19.14 -24.41 15.91
CA GLN A 213 20.28 -23.93 15.15
C GLN A 213 20.38 -24.59 13.76
N VAL A 214 20.25 -25.91 13.69
CA VAL A 214 20.32 -26.65 12.42
C VAL A 214 19.23 -26.18 11.46
N CYS A 215 18.00 -26.01 11.96
CA CYS A 215 16.88 -25.57 11.12
C CYS A 215 17.05 -24.13 10.63
N SER A 216 17.54 -23.23 11.48
CA SER A 216 17.86 -21.86 11.04
C SER A 216 19.04 -21.81 10.06
N ASP A 217 20.06 -22.65 10.23
CA ASP A 217 21.19 -22.73 9.30
C ASP A 217 20.73 -23.26 7.92
N LEU A 218 19.77 -24.19 7.88
CA LEU A 218 19.15 -24.64 6.63
C LEU A 218 18.39 -23.51 5.92
N MET A 219 17.58 -22.75 6.65
CA MET A 219 16.86 -21.60 6.09
C MET A 219 17.83 -20.52 5.57
N PHE A 220 18.91 -20.25 6.29
CA PHE A 220 19.96 -19.33 5.83
C PHE A 220 20.57 -19.78 4.50
N VAL A 221 20.74 -21.09 4.29
CA VAL A 221 21.16 -21.65 2.99
C VAL A 221 20.06 -21.51 1.94
N GLY A 222 18.80 -21.76 2.31
CA GLY A 222 17.62 -21.55 1.45
C GLY A 222 17.57 -20.14 0.85
N ARG A 223 17.85 -19.12 1.66
CA ARG A 223 17.96 -17.71 1.22
C ARG A 223 18.97 -17.48 0.09
N PHE A 224 20.06 -18.26 0.01
CA PHE A 224 20.98 -18.17 -1.13
C PHE A 224 20.43 -18.83 -2.39
N ALA A 225 19.61 -19.88 -2.24
CA ALA A 225 18.90 -20.45 -3.37
C ALA A 225 17.89 -19.43 -3.92
N ASP A 226 17.17 -18.72 -3.06
CA ASP A 226 16.21 -17.68 -3.46
C ASP A 226 16.87 -16.60 -4.30
N ALA A 227 17.93 -15.99 -3.78
CA ALA A 227 18.68 -14.93 -4.48
C ALA A 227 19.32 -15.38 -5.82
N LEU A 228 19.54 -16.69 -6.00
CA LEU A 228 20.13 -17.22 -7.23
C LEU A 228 19.08 -17.67 -8.25
N PHE A 229 17.89 -18.08 -7.80
CA PHE A 229 16.95 -18.80 -8.64
C PHE A 229 15.53 -18.21 -8.68
N LEU A 230 15.01 -17.63 -7.60
CA LEU A 230 13.61 -17.17 -7.56
C LEU A 230 13.34 -16.00 -8.52
N GLY A 231 14.32 -15.13 -8.78
CA GLY A 231 14.18 -14.09 -9.81
C GLY A 231 13.92 -14.64 -11.22
N PHE A 232 14.30 -15.90 -11.53
CA PHE A 232 13.97 -16.53 -12.82
C PHE A 232 12.51 -17.00 -12.91
N GLU A 233 11.86 -17.22 -11.77
CA GLU A 233 10.42 -17.55 -11.69
C GLU A 233 9.53 -16.31 -11.76
N TYR A 234 10.11 -15.10 -11.78
CA TYR A 234 9.38 -13.84 -11.86
C TYR A 234 8.36 -13.82 -13.02
N PRO A 235 8.68 -14.24 -14.27
CA PRO A 235 7.71 -14.30 -15.36
C PRO A 235 6.47 -15.15 -15.07
N LYS A 236 6.61 -16.22 -14.29
CA LYS A 236 5.51 -17.12 -13.91
C LYS A 236 4.56 -16.43 -12.94
N TYR A 237 5.10 -15.81 -11.89
CA TYR A 237 4.28 -15.08 -10.90
C TYR A 237 3.69 -13.80 -11.50
N SER A 238 4.43 -13.08 -12.34
CA SER A 238 3.93 -11.90 -13.03
C SER A 238 2.73 -12.18 -13.94
N TYR A 239 2.70 -13.38 -14.54
CA TYR A 239 1.65 -13.77 -15.47
C TYR A 239 0.40 -14.27 -14.74
N ASN A 240 0.56 -15.10 -13.71
CA ASN A 240 -0.56 -15.74 -13.02
C ASN A 240 -1.12 -14.91 -11.85
N ASN A 241 -0.36 -13.95 -11.32
CA ASN A 241 -0.72 -13.19 -10.12
C ASN A 241 -0.59 -11.68 -10.35
N THR A 242 -1.57 -11.12 -11.04
CA THR A 242 -1.62 -9.71 -11.44
C THR A 242 -1.82 -8.77 -10.25
N PHE A 243 -2.53 -9.25 -9.22
CA PHE A 243 -2.74 -8.53 -7.98
C PHE A 243 -1.42 -8.33 -7.23
N LEU A 244 -0.66 -9.42 -7.03
CA LEU A 244 0.66 -9.36 -6.38
C LEU A 244 1.53 -8.27 -7.00
N LEU A 245 1.65 -8.25 -8.33
CA LEU A 245 2.46 -7.23 -9.01
C LEU A 245 1.95 -5.79 -8.86
N ASP A 246 0.63 -5.58 -8.86
CA ASP A 246 0.08 -4.21 -8.77
C ASP A 246 0.14 -3.66 -7.34
N HIS A 247 0.06 -4.56 -6.37
CA HIS A 247 -0.32 -4.19 -5.02
C HIS A 247 0.70 -4.59 -3.95
N LEU A 248 1.71 -5.42 -4.25
CA LEU A 248 2.71 -5.87 -3.27
C LEU A 248 3.27 -4.76 -2.39
N TYR A 249 3.59 -3.59 -2.97
CA TYR A 249 4.17 -2.49 -2.23
C TYR A 249 3.17 -1.71 -1.38
N GLU A 250 2.05 -1.30 -2.00
CA GLU A 250 1.19 -0.21 -1.51
C GLU A 250 -0.23 -0.66 -1.16
N TYR A 251 -0.53 -1.97 -1.23
CA TYR A 251 -1.84 -2.47 -0.79
C TYR A 251 -2.11 -2.05 0.65
N TYR A 252 -3.29 -1.47 0.88
CA TYR A 252 -3.60 -0.80 2.13
C TYR A 252 -3.64 -1.77 3.33
N HIS A 253 -3.85 -3.07 3.11
CA HIS A 253 -3.87 -4.09 4.16
C HIS A 253 -3.08 -5.34 3.75
N GLY A 254 -1.82 -5.42 4.20
CA GLY A 254 -0.90 -6.53 3.85
C GLY A 254 0.06 -6.24 2.71
N GLY A 255 0.07 -5.04 2.11
CA GLY A 255 1.21 -4.61 1.30
C GLY A 255 2.47 -4.43 2.17
N LEU A 256 3.66 -4.47 1.56
CA LEU A 256 4.96 -4.32 2.25
C LEU A 256 5.03 -3.08 3.13
N LEU A 257 4.50 -1.94 2.66
CA LEU A 257 4.47 -0.71 3.44
C LEU A 257 3.54 -0.82 4.65
N ASN A 258 2.34 -1.35 4.45
CA ASN A 258 1.40 -1.54 5.54
C ASN A 258 1.96 -2.49 6.61
N MET A 259 2.53 -3.63 6.22
CA MET A 259 3.18 -4.55 7.16
C MET A 259 4.33 -3.87 7.91
N ALA A 260 5.17 -3.09 7.23
CA ALA A 260 6.27 -2.36 7.88
C ALA A 260 5.75 -1.34 8.91
N HIS A 261 4.67 -0.62 8.60
CA HIS A 261 4.04 0.30 9.54
C HIS A 261 3.42 -0.40 10.75
N GLN A 262 2.78 -1.57 10.54
CA GLN A 262 2.27 -2.39 11.64
C GLN A 262 3.42 -2.96 12.49
N THR A 263 4.52 -3.37 11.87
CA THR A 263 5.75 -3.79 12.57
C THR A 263 6.29 -2.67 13.46
N VAL A 264 6.39 -1.43 12.96
CA VAL A 264 6.81 -0.28 13.79
C VAL A 264 5.91 -0.09 15.00
N ARG A 265 4.59 -0.15 14.80
CA ARG A 265 3.61 -0.06 15.90
C ARG A 265 3.83 -1.17 16.92
N TYR A 266 4.04 -2.40 16.49
CA TYR A 266 4.26 -3.53 17.38
C TYR A 266 5.61 -3.45 18.09
N TRP A 267 6.68 -3.04 17.41
CA TRP A 267 7.98 -2.78 18.02
C TRP A 267 7.88 -1.78 19.18
N ASP A 268 7.07 -0.71 19.04
CA ASP A 268 6.82 0.21 20.15
C ASP A 268 6.16 -0.48 21.35
N GLN A 269 5.22 -1.40 21.12
CA GLN A 269 4.60 -2.21 22.18
C GLN A 269 5.64 -3.13 22.85
N ILE A 270 6.48 -3.79 22.05
CA ILE A 270 7.55 -4.68 22.54
C ILE A 270 8.57 -3.91 23.38
N ILE A 271 8.98 -2.72 22.94
CA ILE A 271 9.86 -1.85 23.71
C ILE A 271 9.18 -1.39 24.99
N ALA A 272 7.90 -1.02 24.95
CA ALA A 272 7.16 -0.65 26.16
C ALA A 272 7.10 -1.82 27.16
N MET A 273 6.84 -3.04 26.71
CA MET A 273 6.89 -4.25 27.54
C MET A 273 8.30 -4.47 28.12
N TYR A 274 9.34 -4.31 27.29
CA TYR A 274 10.72 -4.47 27.72
C TYR A 274 11.13 -3.43 28.76
N GLU A 275 10.69 -2.18 28.66
CA GLU A 275 11.05 -1.12 29.61
C GLU A 275 10.23 -1.19 30.89
N LYS A 276 8.91 -1.32 30.78
CA LYS A 276 7.96 -1.11 31.89
C LYS A 276 7.33 -2.39 32.43
N GLY A 277 7.51 -3.52 31.75
CA GLY A 277 6.93 -4.82 32.11
C GLY A 277 5.74 -5.19 31.24
N THR A 278 5.42 -6.48 31.19
CA THR A 278 4.36 -7.05 30.34
C THR A 278 2.95 -6.73 30.85
N ASP A 279 2.79 -6.47 32.15
CA ASP A 279 1.50 -6.18 32.81
C ASP A 279 0.84 -4.85 32.38
N ILE A 280 1.55 -3.98 31.66
CA ILE A 280 1.02 -2.69 31.19
C ILE A 280 0.11 -2.82 29.95
N CYS A 281 0.04 -4.04 29.38
CA CYS A 281 -0.61 -4.31 28.11
C CYS A 281 -1.95 -5.03 28.29
N GLN A 282 -2.92 -4.63 27.49
CA GLN A 282 -4.17 -5.34 27.31
C GLN A 282 -4.04 -6.26 26.09
N ILE A 283 -4.45 -7.51 26.30
CA ILE A 283 -4.33 -8.58 25.30
C ILE A 283 -5.75 -9.12 25.07
N PRO A 284 -6.50 -8.56 24.11
CA PRO A 284 -7.87 -9.01 23.86
C PRO A 284 -7.90 -10.42 23.21
N SER A 285 -6.80 -10.87 22.61
CA SER A 285 -6.61 -12.21 22.06
C SER A 285 -5.13 -12.58 21.99
N ASN A 286 -4.80 -13.85 21.74
CA ASN A 286 -3.40 -14.29 21.53
C ASN A 286 -2.78 -13.75 20.23
N ASN A 287 -3.55 -13.04 19.40
CA ASN A 287 -3.07 -12.49 18.15
C ASN A 287 -2.23 -11.20 18.41
N PRO A 288 -0.96 -11.16 17.96
CA PRO A 288 -0.06 -10.03 18.18
C PRO A 288 -0.58 -8.70 17.61
N TYR A 289 -1.40 -8.73 16.56
CA TYR A 289 -1.98 -7.55 15.93
C TYR A 289 -2.83 -6.70 16.88
N TYR A 290 -3.48 -7.33 17.87
CA TYR A 290 -4.34 -6.62 18.82
C TYR A 290 -3.64 -6.23 20.12
N LEU A 291 -2.32 -6.39 20.21
CA LEU A 291 -1.55 -5.98 21.38
C LEU A 291 -1.64 -4.46 21.57
N ASN A 292 -2.07 -4.04 22.77
CA ASN A 292 -2.16 -2.63 23.11
C ASN A 292 -1.66 -2.35 24.52
N CYS A 293 -0.54 -1.65 24.64
CA CYS A 293 0.08 -1.24 25.89
C CYS A 293 -0.26 0.22 26.22
N SER A 294 -0.39 0.52 27.50
CA SER A 294 -0.60 1.88 27.98
C SER A 294 0.67 2.73 27.81
N ILE A 295 0.87 3.32 26.64
CA ILE A 295 2.01 4.19 26.32
C ILE A 295 1.59 5.66 26.55
N PRO A 296 2.20 6.41 27.49
CA PRO A 296 1.87 7.81 27.70
C PRO A 296 2.17 8.65 26.45
N HIS A 297 1.13 9.23 25.85
CA HIS A 297 1.23 10.11 24.66
C HIS A 297 1.97 11.44 24.92
N SER A 298 2.31 11.77 26.17
CA SER A 298 2.82 13.10 26.56
C SER A 298 4.24 13.42 26.09
N ILE A 299 4.98 12.47 25.50
CA ILE A 299 6.31 12.71 24.90
C ILE A 299 6.19 13.05 23.39
N ILE A 300 5.00 12.84 22.80
CA ILE A 300 4.78 12.84 21.35
C ILE A 300 4.60 14.25 20.76
N TYR A 301 4.05 15.19 21.53
CA TYR A 301 3.75 16.53 21.03
C TYR A 301 4.78 17.62 21.35
N GLU A 302 5.75 17.36 22.24
CA GLU A 302 6.77 18.37 22.61
C GLU A 302 8.06 18.30 21.76
N GLN A 303 8.24 17.25 20.94
CA GLN A 303 9.33 17.21 19.96
C GLN A 303 8.89 17.77 18.60
N GLU A 304 8.48 19.04 18.62
CA GLU A 304 8.51 19.87 17.42
C GLU A 304 9.98 20.03 16.97
N GLN A 305 10.23 19.90 15.65
CA GLN A 305 11.43 20.40 14.96
C GLN A 305 12.77 19.64 15.10
N GLN A 306 12.78 18.31 15.12
CA GLN A 306 13.95 17.62 14.53
C GLN A 306 13.54 16.97 13.22
N SER A 307 13.84 17.68 12.12
CA SER A 307 13.90 17.09 10.79
C SER A 307 14.97 16.00 10.82
N ILE A 308 14.59 14.76 11.13
CA ILE A 308 15.46 13.61 10.97
C ILE A 308 15.53 13.35 9.46
N THR A 309 16.38 14.11 8.77
CA THR A 309 16.74 13.83 7.38
C THR A 309 17.64 12.60 7.40
N TYR A 310 17.08 11.43 7.10
CA TYR A 310 17.84 10.20 6.97
C TYR A 310 17.78 9.72 5.53
N ILE A 311 18.86 9.99 4.80
CA ILE A 311 19.16 9.33 3.53
C ILE A 311 20.17 8.24 3.84
N ARG A 312 19.77 6.97 3.71
CA ARG A 312 20.67 5.83 3.95
C ARG A 312 21.85 5.94 2.98
N SER A 313 23.07 6.05 3.51
CA SER A 313 24.27 6.10 2.68
C SER A 313 24.47 4.77 1.95
N LYS A 314 24.64 4.81 0.62
CA LYS A 314 24.96 3.67 -0.23
C LYS A 314 26.15 2.86 0.35
N PRO A 315 25.99 1.55 0.64
CA PRO A 315 27.11 0.68 0.96
C PRO A 315 28.13 0.64 -0.18
N SER A 316 29.42 0.79 0.14
CA SER A 316 30.50 0.87 -0.86
C SER A 316 30.84 -0.47 -1.53
N ASN A 317 30.42 -1.60 -0.95
CA ASN A 317 30.73 -2.94 -1.45
C ASN A 317 29.45 -3.80 -1.43
N TYR A 318 28.92 -4.10 -2.60
CA TYR A 318 27.88 -5.10 -2.77
C TYR A 318 28.54 -6.43 -3.14
N LEU A 319 28.17 -7.52 -2.49
CA LEU A 319 28.42 -8.84 -3.07
C LEU A 319 27.42 -9.02 -4.23
N PRO A 320 27.88 -9.41 -5.44
CA PRO A 320 26.99 -9.59 -6.58
C PRO A 320 26.14 -10.83 -6.33
N PHE A 321 24.91 -10.62 -5.89
CA PHE A 321 23.94 -11.69 -5.60
C PHE A 321 22.64 -11.49 -6.36
N SER A 322 22.67 -10.89 -7.55
CA SER A 322 21.57 -11.07 -8.49
C SER A 322 21.89 -12.24 -9.41
N SER A 323 20.88 -13.03 -9.70
CA SER A 323 20.86 -14.12 -10.69
C SER A 323 21.21 -13.68 -12.13
N HIS A 324 21.43 -12.38 -12.35
CA HIS A 324 21.46 -11.76 -13.67
C HIS A 324 22.81 -11.11 -14.01
N SER A 325 23.57 -11.78 -14.87
CA SER A 325 24.62 -11.15 -15.69
C SER A 325 24.08 -10.91 -17.10
N TYR A 326 23.63 -9.70 -17.42
CA TYR A 326 23.15 -9.37 -18.77
C TYR A 326 24.22 -8.63 -19.58
N SER A 327 24.63 -9.23 -20.71
CA SER A 327 25.75 -8.79 -21.56
C SER A 327 25.34 -7.92 -22.75
N SER A 328 24.10 -7.45 -22.83
CA SER A 328 23.67 -6.53 -23.89
C SER A 328 22.42 -5.76 -23.49
N LEU A 329 22.61 -4.56 -22.96
CA LEU A 329 21.53 -3.60 -22.74
C LEU A 329 21.75 -2.39 -23.67
N PRO A 330 20.68 -1.79 -24.23
CA PRO A 330 20.79 -0.53 -24.95
C PRO A 330 21.28 0.54 -23.97
N THR A 331 22.30 1.30 -24.37
CA THR A 331 22.71 2.52 -23.67
C THR A 331 21.58 3.55 -23.79
N LEU A 332 20.75 3.63 -22.77
CA LEU A 332 19.92 4.81 -22.55
C LEU A 332 20.81 5.93 -22.06
N GLN A 333 20.77 7.05 -22.78
CA GLN A 333 21.28 8.31 -22.26
C GLN A 333 20.31 8.78 -21.19
N TYR A 334 20.70 8.59 -19.92
CA TYR A 334 20.04 9.27 -18.82
C TYR A 334 20.38 10.77 -18.92
N ASN A 335 19.35 11.59 -19.09
CA ASN A 335 19.48 12.99 -18.68
C ASN A 335 19.42 12.98 -17.15
N GLU A 336 20.46 13.47 -16.49
CA GLU A 336 20.38 13.69 -15.04
C GLU A 336 19.19 14.62 -14.78
N ILE A 337 18.31 14.22 -13.85
CA ILE A 337 17.19 15.04 -13.43
C ILE A 337 17.79 16.21 -12.65
N HIS A 338 17.88 17.37 -13.31
CA HIS A 338 18.43 18.58 -12.70
C HIS A 338 17.40 19.35 -11.85
N THR A 339 16.11 19.05 -11.96
CA THR A 339 15.04 19.74 -11.21
C THR A 339 14.01 18.72 -10.72
N GLY A 340 13.61 18.79 -9.46
CA GLY A 340 12.59 17.90 -8.90
C GLY A 340 12.28 18.18 -7.44
N LEU A 341 11.17 17.61 -6.96
CA LEU A 341 10.79 17.61 -5.54
C LEU A 341 10.95 16.21 -4.98
N ILE A 342 11.55 16.11 -3.79
CA ILE A 342 11.66 14.87 -3.04
C ILE A 342 11.19 15.08 -1.60
N SER A 343 10.72 14.00 -0.98
CA SER A 343 10.53 13.92 0.48
C SER A 343 11.85 13.51 1.14
N ASN A 344 12.09 14.01 2.35
CA ASN A 344 13.21 13.56 3.18
C ASN A 344 12.97 12.21 3.88
N GLN A 345 11.78 11.64 3.73
CA GLN A 345 11.38 10.38 4.35
C GLN A 345 11.14 9.31 3.29
N SER A 346 11.92 8.24 3.36
CA SER A 346 11.71 7.04 2.55
C SER A 346 10.32 6.45 2.80
N TYR A 347 9.74 5.84 1.77
CA TYR A 347 8.47 5.13 1.86
C TYR A 347 7.23 5.99 2.18
N ALA A 348 7.36 7.32 2.16
CA ALA A 348 6.24 8.23 2.43
C ALA A 348 5.17 8.28 1.31
N SER A 349 5.38 7.57 0.20
CA SER A 349 4.56 7.66 -1.02
C SER A 349 4.37 9.12 -1.48
N PHE A 350 5.46 9.90 -1.46
CA PHE A 350 5.42 11.31 -1.83
C PHE A 350 5.02 11.50 -3.29
N GLY A 351 4.03 12.35 -3.53
CA GLY A 351 3.45 12.56 -4.86
C GLY A 351 2.35 11.56 -5.21
N TYR A 352 1.79 10.84 -4.23
CA TYR A 352 0.71 9.87 -4.46
C TYR A 352 -0.50 10.51 -5.15
N THR A 353 -0.93 11.68 -4.68
CA THR A 353 -1.92 12.53 -5.35
C THR A 353 -1.43 13.96 -5.38
N THR A 354 -1.73 14.65 -6.47
CA THR A 354 -1.46 16.08 -6.62
C THR A 354 -2.74 16.80 -7.01
N LEU A 355 -2.89 18.03 -6.54
CA LEU A 355 -4.04 18.86 -6.82
C LEU A 355 -3.59 20.30 -7.02
N PHE A 356 -4.23 20.99 -7.95
CA PHE A 356 -4.05 22.41 -8.21
C PHE A 356 -5.32 23.15 -7.83
N GLY A 357 -5.19 24.32 -7.20
CA GLY A 357 -6.32 25.15 -6.81
C GLY A 357 -5.83 26.52 -6.32
N ASP A 358 -6.73 27.49 -6.25
CA ASP A 358 -6.43 28.80 -5.66
C ASP A 358 -7.15 28.88 -4.30
N PHE A 359 -6.44 28.57 -3.22
CA PHE A 359 -7.03 28.45 -1.87
C PHE A 359 -7.00 29.76 -1.08
N ASN A 360 -6.24 30.75 -1.58
CA ASN A 360 -6.13 32.08 -0.98
C ASN A 360 -6.79 33.20 -1.81
N ASN A 361 -7.33 32.86 -2.98
CA ASN A 361 -8.01 33.72 -3.94
C ASN A 361 -7.13 34.89 -4.43
N ASP A 362 -5.84 34.63 -4.63
CA ASP A 362 -4.88 35.61 -5.15
C ASP A 362 -4.71 35.54 -6.69
N SER A 363 -5.50 34.68 -7.35
CA SER A 363 -5.48 34.40 -8.80
C SER A 363 -4.22 33.67 -9.28
N LEU A 364 -3.36 33.20 -8.38
CA LEU A 364 -2.27 32.30 -8.67
C LEU A 364 -2.67 30.87 -8.27
N ILE A 365 -2.19 29.89 -9.02
CA ILE A 365 -2.50 28.49 -8.75
C ILE A 365 -1.52 27.95 -7.71
N ASP A 366 -2.07 27.39 -6.65
CA ASP A 366 -1.35 26.67 -5.61
C ASP A 366 -1.19 25.20 -5.98
N LEU A 367 -0.13 24.58 -5.45
CA LEU A 367 0.17 23.17 -5.62
C LEU A 367 0.03 22.43 -4.29
N VAL A 368 -0.76 21.36 -4.30
CA VAL A 368 -0.94 20.44 -3.18
C VAL A 368 -0.34 19.09 -3.56
N ILE A 369 0.51 18.54 -2.69
CA ILE A 369 1.17 17.24 -2.90
C ILE A 369 0.99 16.39 -1.66
N SER A 370 0.45 15.18 -1.81
CA SER A 370 0.26 14.26 -0.69
C SER A 370 1.38 13.23 -0.56
N ALA A 371 1.52 12.73 0.66
CA ALA A 371 2.38 11.64 1.07
C ALA A 371 1.60 10.79 2.10
N PRO A 372 0.68 9.92 1.65
CA PRO A 372 -0.25 9.22 2.53
C PRO A 372 0.43 8.22 3.48
N ASP A 373 1.62 7.73 3.14
CA ASP A 373 2.38 6.80 3.97
C ASP A 373 3.45 7.53 4.81
N TYR A 374 3.39 8.87 4.85
CA TYR A 374 4.29 9.68 5.67
C TYR A 374 4.10 9.37 7.16
N TYR A 375 5.19 8.98 7.82
CA TYR A 375 5.26 8.84 9.27
C TYR A 375 5.25 10.22 9.94
N ASN A 376 4.20 10.49 10.71
CA ASN A 376 4.17 11.61 11.66
C ASN A 376 4.55 11.10 13.04
N PHE A 377 5.20 11.92 13.87
CA PHE A 377 5.63 11.49 15.19
C PHE A 377 4.46 10.98 16.03
N GLY A 378 4.53 9.71 16.46
CA GLY A 378 3.45 9.03 17.18
C GLY A 378 2.27 8.54 16.33
N CYS A 379 2.33 8.68 15.01
CA CYS A 379 1.34 8.17 14.07
C CYS A 379 2.03 7.46 12.90
N SER A 380 2.15 6.14 13.05
CA SER A 380 2.61 5.27 11.96
C SER A 380 1.61 5.33 10.81
N GLN A 381 2.08 5.66 9.60
CA GLN A 381 1.26 5.83 8.40
C GLN A 381 0.27 7.01 8.47
N GLY A 382 0.50 8.02 9.32
CA GLY A 382 -0.47 9.10 9.56
C GLY A 382 -0.73 10.07 8.41
N GLY A 383 0.08 10.01 7.35
CA GLY A 383 -0.06 10.79 6.13
C GLY A 383 0.22 12.29 6.28
N ARG A 384 0.71 12.92 5.22
CA ARG A 384 0.98 14.36 5.20
C ARG A 384 0.63 14.97 3.86
N VAL A 385 0.10 16.18 3.89
CA VAL A 385 -0.19 16.98 2.70
C VAL A 385 0.63 18.26 2.76
N PHE A 386 1.37 18.54 1.69
CA PHE A 386 2.23 19.72 1.53
C PHE A 386 1.58 20.70 0.57
N ILE A 387 1.63 21.98 0.90
CA ILE A 387 1.03 23.06 0.11
C ILE A 387 2.12 24.08 -0.23
N ILE A 388 2.22 24.43 -1.50
CA ILE A 388 3.04 25.52 -2.03
C ILE A 388 2.09 26.53 -2.65
N TYR A 389 2.05 27.74 -2.08
CA TYR A 389 1.21 28.80 -2.62
C TYR A 389 1.86 29.43 -3.86
N GLY A 390 1.05 29.78 -4.85
CA GLY A 390 1.50 30.51 -6.03
C GLY A 390 2.10 31.86 -5.64
N LYS A 391 3.17 32.30 -6.34
CA LYS A 391 3.82 33.60 -6.10
C LYS A 391 4.10 34.31 -7.42
N GLU A 392 3.72 35.59 -7.48
CA GLU A 392 4.01 36.46 -8.63
C GLU A 392 5.54 36.55 -8.78
N ASP A 393 6.07 36.15 -9.93
CA ASP A 393 7.51 36.13 -10.28
C ASP A 393 8.41 35.05 -9.64
N GLN A 394 7.86 33.98 -9.05
CA GLN A 394 8.67 32.83 -8.62
C GLN A 394 8.05 31.51 -9.09
N PRO A 395 8.82 30.63 -9.79
CA PRO A 395 8.35 29.28 -10.01
C PRO A 395 8.17 28.60 -8.63
N PRO A 396 7.10 27.81 -8.42
CA PRO A 396 6.85 27.12 -7.15
C PRO A 396 8.02 26.20 -6.73
N ILE A 397 8.81 25.78 -7.72
CA ILE A 397 9.96 24.89 -7.57
C ILE A 397 11.19 25.62 -8.14
N PRO A 398 12.27 25.83 -7.36
CA PRO A 398 13.50 26.44 -7.85
C PRO A 398 14.08 25.65 -9.04
N GLU A 399 14.30 26.33 -10.18
CA GLU A 399 14.88 25.71 -11.37
C GLU A 399 16.32 25.21 -11.11
N GLY A 400 16.66 24.05 -11.66
CA GLY A 400 18.03 23.54 -11.70
C GLY A 400 18.54 22.91 -10.41
N ASN A 401 17.69 22.67 -9.40
CA ASN A 401 18.04 21.87 -8.23
C ASN A 401 16.92 20.89 -7.82
N ILE A 402 17.31 19.77 -7.19
CA ILE A 402 16.39 18.92 -6.44
C ILE A 402 16.13 19.57 -5.09
N SER A 403 14.86 19.83 -4.77
CA SER A 403 14.44 20.46 -3.51
C SER A 403 13.74 19.44 -2.60
N ILE A 404 13.93 19.60 -1.29
CA ILE A 404 13.29 18.78 -0.26
C ILE A 404 11.98 19.46 0.14
N ILE A 405 10.84 18.81 -0.06
CA ILE A 405 9.51 19.41 0.12
C ILE A 405 9.30 19.94 1.55
N GLU A 406 9.80 19.24 2.57
CA GLU A 406 9.70 19.66 3.98
C GLU A 406 10.39 21.00 4.27
N GLN A 407 11.29 21.45 3.39
CA GLN A 407 12.04 22.70 3.55
C GLN A 407 11.43 23.87 2.77
N ILE A 408 10.58 23.59 1.79
CA ILE A 408 10.08 24.62 0.86
C ILE A 408 8.56 24.79 0.89
N ALA A 409 7.80 23.81 1.40
CA ALA A 409 6.35 23.92 1.51
C ALA A 409 5.97 25.11 2.40
N ASP A 410 5.05 25.94 1.94
CA ASP A 410 4.56 27.09 2.69
C ASP A 410 3.67 26.65 3.86
N GLN A 411 2.98 25.52 3.71
CA GLN A 411 2.13 24.93 4.74
C GLN A 411 2.10 23.40 4.64
N THR A 412 1.87 22.74 5.79
CA THR A 412 1.62 21.31 5.87
C THR A 412 0.35 21.02 6.65
N LEU A 413 -0.38 19.98 6.25
CA LEU A 413 -1.54 19.44 6.94
C LEU A 413 -1.27 17.98 7.33
N ILE A 414 -1.73 17.59 8.52
CA ILE A 414 -1.61 16.24 9.09
C ILE A 414 -2.98 15.77 9.56
N SER A 415 -3.16 14.45 9.68
CA SER A 415 -4.39 13.90 10.27
C SER A 415 -4.62 14.45 11.69
N PRO A 416 -5.83 14.93 12.03
CA PRO A 416 -6.12 15.44 13.36
C PRO A 416 -6.05 14.38 14.48
N ASP A 417 -6.43 13.14 14.18
CA ASP A 417 -6.68 12.12 15.21
C ASP A 417 -5.68 10.96 15.19
N CYS A 418 -4.93 10.78 14.08
CA CYS A 418 -3.85 9.79 13.99
C CYS A 418 -4.33 8.35 14.27
N ASP A 419 -5.56 8.02 13.85
CA ASP A 419 -6.25 6.75 14.11
C ASP A 419 -6.20 5.81 12.89
N GLY A 420 -4.99 5.34 12.51
CA GLY A 420 -4.81 4.29 11.48
C GLY A 420 -4.79 4.77 10.03
N ASP A 421 -4.44 6.02 9.77
CA ASP A 421 -4.95 6.79 8.64
C ASP A 421 -3.91 7.20 7.59
N ARG A 422 -4.05 6.71 6.35
CA ARG A 422 -3.36 7.17 5.13
C ARG A 422 -3.81 8.57 4.65
N PHE A 423 -3.68 9.59 5.49
CA PHE A 423 -4.16 10.94 5.21
C PHE A 423 -3.51 11.54 3.95
N GLY A 424 -4.33 11.93 2.98
CA GLY A 424 -3.86 12.39 1.67
C GLY A 424 -3.93 11.35 0.56
N THR A 425 -4.59 10.20 0.77
CA THR A 425 -4.80 9.21 -0.33
C THR A 425 -5.59 9.81 -1.48
N GLY A 426 -6.64 10.58 -1.20
CA GLY A 426 -7.45 11.29 -2.18
C GLY A 426 -7.51 12.78 -1.86
N LEU A 427 -7.47 13.61 -2.90
CA LEU A 427 -7.55 15.05 -2.81
C LEU A 427 -8.64 15.57 -3.76
N ALA A 428 -9.41 16.56 -3.31
CA ALA A 428 -10.32 17.31 -4.17
C ALA A 428 -10.45 18.76 -3.68
N THR A 429 -11.01 19.63 -4.51
CA THR A 429 -11.24 21.04 -4.17
C THR A 429 -12.65 21.47 -4.55
N LEU A 430 -13.30 22.19 -3.64
CA LEU A 430 -14.58 22.87 -3.87
C LEU A 430 -14.78 23.98 -2.84
N ASP A 431 -15.65 24.94 -3.10
CA ASP A 431 -16.12 25.89 -2.08
C ASP A 431 -17.31 25.28 -1.32
N TRP A 432 -17.02 24.45 -0.31
CA TRP A 432 -18.04 23.71 0.45
C TRP A 432 -18.86 24.66 1.32
N ASN A 433 -18.22 25.69 1.86
CA ASN A 433 -18.85 26.62 2.81
C ASN A 433 -19.53 27.83 2.11
N ASN A 434 -19.31 27.98 0.79
CA ASN A 434 -19.81 29.03 -0.09
C ASN A 434 -19.41 30.44 0.38
N ASP A 435 -18.13 30.63 0.73
CA ASP A 435 -17.53 31.91 1.10
C ASP A 435 -16.69 32.56 -0.02
N GLY A 436 -16.54 31.87 -1.15
CA GLY A 436 -15.80 32.33 -2.32
C GLY A 436 -14.31 31.94 -2.31
N PHE A 437 -13.84 31.17 -1.33
CA PHE A 437 -12.52 30.54 -1.35
C PHE A 437 -12.66 29.05 -1.66
N ASN A 438 -11.69 28.49 -2.39
CA ASN A 438 -11.66 27.04 -2.56
C ASN A 438 -11.28 26.39 -1.23
N ASP A 439 -12.02 25.36 -0.83
CA ASP A 439 -11.69 24.49 0.30
C ASP A 439 -10.96 23.24 -0.19
N LEU A 440 -10.06 22.70 0.64
CA LEU A 440 -9.33 21.46 0.35
C LEU A 440 -10.00 20.27 1.04
N VAL A 441 -10.39 19.27 0.25
CA VAL A 441 -10.91 17.99 0.74
C VAL A 441 -9.80 16.96 0.70
N ILE A 442 -9.57 16.28 1.83
CA ILE A 442 -8.54 15.28 2.01
C ILE A 442 -9.17 14.01 2.57
N SER A 443 -8.96 12.87 1.91
CA SER A 443 -9.39 11.59 2.45
C SER A 443 -8.31 10.91 3.28
N SER A 444 -8.78 10.02 4.14
CA SER A 444 -7.97 9.03 4.81
C SER A 444 -8.74 7.71 4.90
N PRO A 445 -8.60 6.82 3.89
CA PRO A 445 -9.43 5.62 3.78
C PRO A 445 -9.13 4.57 4.87
N SER A 446 -7.95 4.62 5.48
CA SER A 446 -7.57 3.68 6.54
C SER A 446 -7.99 4.14 7.95
N HIS A 447 -8.55 5.34 8.08
CA HIS A 447 -8.94 5.93 9.36
C HIS A 447 -9.98 5.11 10.14
N GLY A 448 -9.80 5.05 11.46
CA GLY A 448 -10.71 4.44 12.41
C GLY A 448 -10.58 2.91 12.51
N TYR A 449 -11.08 2.36 13.62
CA TYR A 449 -11.15 0.93 13.83
C TYR A 449 -11.87 0.21 12.67
N GLY A 450 -11.21 -0.82 12.13
CA GLY A 450 -11.74 -1.60 11.00
C GLY A 450 -11.75 -0.84 9.68
N TYR A 451 -10.88 0.15 9.46
CA TYR A 451 -10.71 0.83 8.18
C TYR A 451 -12.01 1.45 7.62
N ARG A 452 -12.75 2.18 8.46
CA ARG A 452 -14.00 2.85 8.02
C ARG A 452 -13.71 3.98 7.03
N GLY A 453 -12.59 4.66 7.24
CA GLY A 453 -12.17 5.83 6.50
C GLY A 453 -12.85 7.12 6.97
N ALA A 454 -12.22 8.24 6.67
CA ALA A 454 -12.72 9.58 6.96
C ALA A 454 -12.33 10.58 5.87
N ILE A 455 -13.18 11.59 5.67
CA ILE A 455 -12.91 12.75 4.81
C ILE A 455 -12.83 14.00 5.67
N PHE A 456 -11.82 14.83 5.42
CA PHE A 456 -11.57 16.08 6.13
C PHE A 456 -11.61 17.25 5.15
N ILE A 457 -12.36 18.31 5.48
CA ILE A 457 -12.44 19.51 4.66
C ILE A 457 -11.82 20.68 5.40
N PHE A 458 -10.81 21.31 4.80
CA PHE A 458 -10.06 22.44 5.34
C PHE A 458 -10.44 23.70 4.58
N ALA A 459 -10.83 24.74 5.31
CA ALA A 459 -11.39 25.94 4.68
C ALA A 459 -10.30 26.77 4.03
N GLY A 460 -10.55 27.27 2.81
CA GLY A 460 -9.76 28.31 2.20
C GLY A 460 -9.93 29.65 2.92
N SER A 461 -8.96 30.55 2.76
CA SER A 461 -9.07 31.93 3.24
C SER A 461 -8.00 32.80 2.59
N LYS A 462 -8.16 34.12 2.67
CA LYS A 462 -7.15 35.08 2.19
C LYS A 462 -5.72 34.86 2.74
N ASP A 463 -5.59 34.19 3.89
CA ASP A 463 -4.32 33.91 4.55
C ASP A 463 -3.84 32.47 4.27
N GLY A 464 -4.50 31.76 3.34
CA GLY A 464 -4.30 30.34 3.02
C GLY A 464 -5.32 29.41 3.68
N LEU A 465 -5.07 28.11 3.58
CA LEU A 465 -5.87 27.05 4.17
C LEU A 465 -5.83 27.10 5.71
N GLN A 466 -6.97 26.90 6.34
CA GLN A 466 -7.04 26.68 7.79
C GLN A 466 -6.32 25.39 8.18
N ILE A 467 -5.63 25.38 9.32
CA ILE A 467 -4.88 24.20 9.81
C ILE A 467 -5.75 23.10 10.43
N LYS A 468 -7.01 23.41 10.76
CA LYS A 468 -7.95 22.44 11.32
C LYS A 468 -9.07 22.20 10.32
N PRO A 469 -9.48 20.94 10.12
CA PRO A 469 -10.62 20.69 9.26
C PRO A 469 -11.85 21.27 9.93
N PHE A 470 -12.68 21.87 9.10
CA PHE A 470 -13.93 22.40 9.57
C PHE A 470 -15.05 21.39 9.42
N ILE A 471 -15.01 20.48 8.43
CA ILE A 471 -15.95 19.36 8.29
C ILE A 471 -15.17 18.04 8.35
N ARG A 472 -15.77 17.05 8.99
CA ARG A 472 -15.36 15.64 8.94
C ARG A 472 -16.54 14.78 8.47
N ILE A 473 -16.31 13.86 7.53
CA ILE A 473 -17.29 12.86 7.09
C ILE A 473 -16.73 11.47 7.39
N ASP A 474 -17.42 10.71 8.24
CA ASP A 474 -16.97 9.38 8.68
C ASP A 474 -17.68 8.23 7.94
N GLY A 475 -16.92 7.17 7.68
CA GLY A 475 -17.48 5.85 7.37
C GLY A 475 -18.26 5.29 8.57
N VAL A 476 -19.24 4.44 8.31
CA VAL A 476 -20.17 3.94 9.34
C VAL A 476 -19.87 2.48 9.67
N ASN A 477 -19.65 1.66 8.64
CA ASN A 477 -19.34 0.25 8.77
C ASN A 477 -17.83 0.02 8.69
N GLU A 478 -17.39 -1.08 9.30
CA GLU A 478 -16.04 -1.59 9.08
C GLU A 478 -15.84 -1.88 7.59
N HIS A 479 -14.64 -1.57 7.12
CA HIS A 479 -14.17 -1.71 5.75
C HIS A 479 -14.88 -0.81 4.73
N ASP A 480 -15.69 0.16 5.18
CA ASP A 480 -16.22 1.20 4.29
C ASP A 480 -15.10 1.90 3.50
N THR A 481 -13.89 2.03 4.07
CA THR A 481 -12.65 2.50 3.41
C THR A 481 -12.84 3.76 2.55
N ILE A 482 -13.63 4.70 3.03
CA ILE A 482 -14.11 5.81 2.20
C ILE A 482 -13.00 6.75 1.73
N GLY A 483 -13.12 7.23 0.49
CA GLY A 483 -12.22 8.22 -0.09
C GLY A 483 -10.96 7.62 -0.68
N PHE A 484 -11.09 6.47 -1.35
CA PHE A 484 -9.98 5.93 -2.14
C PHE A 484 -9.63 6.88 -3.31
N GLU A 485 -10.66 7.41 -3.99
CA GLU A 485 -10.56 8.60 -4.82
C GLU A 485 -11.61 9.63 -4.40
N LEU A 486 -11.33 10.90 -4.66
CA LEU A 486 -12.26 12.02 -4.47
C LEU A 486 -12.43 12.76 -5.78
N HIS A 487 -13.68 13.11 -6.11
CA HIS A 487 -14.01 13.83 -7.32
C HIS A 487 -14.99 14.95 -7.03
N THR A 488 -14.94 16.01 -7.84
CA THR A 488 -15.85 17.14 -7.74
C THR A 488 -16.44 17.49 -9.09
N GLY A 489 -17.71 17.89 -9.11
CA GLY A 489 -18.37 18.36 -10.33
C GLY A 489 -19.78 18.86 -10.06
N HIS A 490 -20.34 19.59 -11.01
CA HIS A 490 -21.74 20.01 -10.94
C HIS A 490 -22.64 18.82 -11.32
N LEU A 491 -23.40 18.28 -10.36
CA LEU A 491 -24.23 17.09 -10.58
C LEU A 491 -25.73 17.39 -10.62
N ASP A 492 -26.18 18.46 -9.96
CA ASP A 492 -27.60 18.85 -9.90
C ASP A 492 -27.94 20.09 -10.75
N ASN A 493 -27.00 20.53 -11.60
CA ASN A 493 -27.07 21.75 -12.43
C ASN A 493 -27.22 23.05 -11.64
N ASP A 494 -26.78 23.09 -10.38
CA ASP A 494 -26.57 24.34 -9.68
C ASP A 494 -25.21 24.98 -10.02
N LYS A 495 -24.78 25.98 -9.23
CA LYS A 495 -23.49 26.65 -9.41
C LYS A 495 -22.39 26.12 -8.49
N LEU A 496 -22.74 25.24 -7.57
CA LEU A 496 -21.84 24.71 -6.57
C LEU A 496 -21.24 23.41 -7.09
N LEU A 497 -19.98 23.16 -6.75
CA LEU A 497 -19.39 21.86 -7.02
C LEU A 497 -19.88 20.87 -5.95
N ASP A 498 -20.22 19.67 -6.38
CA ASP A 498 -20.62 18.57 -5.49
C ASP A 498 -19.45 17.64 -5.24
N LEU A 499 -19.46 16.95 -4.10
CA LEU A 499 -18.42 16.01 -3.71
C LEU A 499 -18.85 14.57 -4.00
N ILE A 500 -17.99 13.81 -4.66
CA ILE A 500 -18.14 12.38 -4.92
C ILE A 500 -17.01 11.65 -4.20
N ILE A 501 -17.38 10.65 -3.40
CA ILE A 501 -16.46 9.83 -2.61
C ILE A 501 -16.57 8.40 -3.12
N THR A 502 -15.44 7.82 -3.54
CA THR A 502 -15.40 6.40 -3.95
C THR A 502 -14.85 5.51 -2.84
N SER A 503 -15.30 4.26 -2.83
CA SER A 503 -14.68 3.20 -2.06
C SER A 503 -14.81 1.86 -2.81
N PRO A 504 -13.77 1.43 -3.53
CA PRO A 504 -13.73 0.12 -4.17
C PRO A 504 -13.62 -1.04 -3.17
N TYR A 505 -13.43 -0.77 -1.86
CA TYR A 505 -13.33 -1.78 -0.80
C TYR A 505 -14.45 -1.70 0.27
N ALA A 506 -15.51 -0.91 0.04
CA ALA A 506 -16.74 -0.87 0.85
C ALA A 506 -17.65 -2.11 0.81
N GLN A 507 -17.97 -2.66 2.00
CA GLN A 507 -18.85 -3.80 2.23
C GLN A 507 -20.26 -3.36 2.71
N PRO A 508 -21.14 -2.85 1.83
CA PRO A 508 -22.37 -2.18 2.23
C PRO A 508 -23.41 -3.07 2.94
N HIS A 509 -23.27 -4.40 2.83
CA HIS A 509 -24.18 -5.37 3.42
C HIS A 509 -23.58 -6.08 4.65
N GLY A 510 -22.47 -5.57 5.18
CA GLY A 510 -21.83 -6.06 6.41
C GLY A 510 -20.65 -7.01 6.19
N TYR A 511 -19.99 -7.34 7.30
CA TYR A 511 -18.71 -8.04 7.37
C TYR A 511 -18.66 -9.39 6.65
N ASP A 512 -19.71 -10.22 6.83
CA ASP A 512 -19.79 -11.56 6.25
C ASP A 512 -20.15 -11.58 4.75
N GLN A 513 -20.36 -10.41 4.15
CA GLN A 513 -20.74 -10.28 2.74
C GLN A 513 -19.53 -9.85 1.91
N PRO A 514 -19.39 -10.37 0.68
CA PRO A 514 -18.29 -10.00 -0.17
C PRO A 514 -18.33 -8.50 -0.48
N GLN A 515 -17.14 -7.92 -0.55
CA GLN A 515 -16.91 -6.55 -1.00
C GLN A 515 -17.70 -6.20 -2.26
N GLN A 516 -18.39 -5.06 -2.36
CA GLN A 516 -19.14 -4.71 -3.60
C GLN A 516 -18.69 -3.39 -4.22
N GLY A 517 -18.20 -2.48 -3.40
CA GLY A 517 -17.76 -1.16 -3.80
C GLY A 517 -18.93 -0.20 -3.74
N ALA A 518 -18.62 1.07 -3.50
CA ALA A 518 -19.62 2.10 -3.31
C ALA A 518 -19.14 3.46 -3.81
N VAL A 519 -20.10 4.28 -4.19
CA VAL A 519 -19.93 5.70 -4.50
C VAL A 519 -20.98 6.49 -3.72
N TRP A 520 -20.53 7.46 -2.93
CA TRP A 520 -21.39 8.40 -2.20
C TRP A 520 -21.30 9.79 -2.83
N ILE A 521 -22.45 10.44 -3.00
CA ILE A 521 -22.56 11.76 -3.62
C ILE A 521 -23.15 12.72 -2.58
N PHE A 522 -22.41 13.77 -2.27
CA PHE A 522 -22.83 14.86 -1.41
C PHE A 522 -23.10 16.10 -2.27
N LEU A 523 -24.38 16.46 -2.41
CA LEU A 523 -24.73 17.72 -3.06
C LEU A 523 -24.41 18.87 -2.10
N SER A 524 -23.68 19.87 -2.57
CA SER A 524 -23.30 21.03 -1.75
C SER A 524 -24.52 21.85 -1.37
N SER A 525 -25.52 21.92 -2.25
CA SER A 525 -26.81 22.58 -2.03
C SER A 525 -27.58 22.02 -0.82
N ASP A 526 -27.58 20.70 -0.62
CA ASP A 526 -28.21 20.04 0.54
C ASP A 526 -27.46 20.31 1.85
N SER A 527 -26.14 20.40 1.76
CA SER A 527 -25.23 20.55 2.89
C SER A 527 -25.23 21.98 3.45
N ILE A 528 -25.40 22.99 2.60
CA ILE A 528 -25.46 24.41 2.98
C ILE A 528 -26.82 24.81 3.58
N ASN A 529 -27.92 24.18 3.14
CA ASN A 529 -29.28 24.57 3.54
C ASN A 529 -29.72 24.06 4.93
N LYS A 530 -29.08 23.01 5.46
CA LYS A 530 -29.31 22.56 6.84
C LYS A 530 -28.37 23.37 7.75
N GLN A 531 -28.93 24.14 8.70
CA GLN A 531 -28.20 25.05 9.62
C GLN A 531 -27.21 24.35 10.59
N HIS A 532 -26.27 23.53 10.11
CA HIS A 532 -25.24 22.84 10.90
C HIS A 532 -23.98 23.71 11.04
N ARG A 533 -24.15 24.93 11.58
CA ARG A 533 -23.04 25.87 11.78
C ARG A 533 -22.21 25.62 13.04
N SER A 534 -22.55 24.64 13.89
CA SER A 534 -21.93 24.54 15.21
C SER A 534 -21.29 23.20 15.62
N ASP A 535 -21.57 22.06 14.97
CA ASP A 535 -20.78 20.82 15.16
C ASP A 535 -20.78 20.00 13.86
N ARG A 536 -19.60 19.92 13.23
CA ARG A 536 -19.37 19.58 11.83
C ARG A 536 -18.76 18.17 11.63
N GLN A 537 -19.41 17.18 12.25
CA GLN A 537 -19.17 15.74 12.01
C GLN A 537 -20.38 15.16 11.27
N LEU A 538 -20.16 14.74 10.03
CA LEU A 538 -21.11 14.04 9.17
C LEU A 538 -20.70 12.57 9.06
N THR A 539 -21.58 11.77 8.50
CA THR A 539 -21.29 10.39 8.10
C THR A 539 -21.68 10.18 6.66
N ILE A 540 -21.23 9.08 6.04
CA ILE A 540 -21.66 8.67 4.69
C ILE A 540 -23.19 8.54 4.55
N ASN A 541 -23.93 8.32 5.65
CA ASN A 541 -25.40 8.29 5.64
C ASN A 541 -26.02 9.66 5.37
N ASN A 542 -25.24 10.73 5.44
CA ASN A 542 -25.67 12.08 5.08
C ASN A 542 -25.54 12.37 3.57
N ALA A 543 -25.01 11.44 2.77
CA ALA A 543 -24.93 11.58 1.32
C ALA A 543 -26.33 11.76 0.71
N SER A 544 -26.43 12.63 -0.31
CA SER A 544 -27.66 12.83 -1.08
C SER A 544 -28.00 11.59 -1.89
N PHE A 545 -26.97 10.91 -2.43
CA PHE A 545 -27.13 9.65 -3.15
C PHE A 545 -26.04 8.63 -2.79
N THR A 546 -26.36 7.36 -2.96
CA THR A 546 -25.42 6.25 -2.80
C THR A 546 -25.65 5.24 -3.92
N ILE A 547 -24.57 4.77 -4.52
CA ILE A 547 -24.57 3.76 -5.57
C ILE A 547 -23.67 2.61 -5.12
N TYR A 548 -24.22 1.41 -5.02
CA TYR A 548 -23.48 0.21 -4.67
C TYR A 548 -23.16 -0.61 -5.93
N GLY A 549 -22.00 -1.25 -5.94
CA GLY A 549 -21.64 -2.19 -6.99
C GLY A 549 -22.57 -3.40 -7.01
N GLU A 550 -22.94 -3.86 -8.20
CA GLU A 550 -23.86 -5.00 -8.37
C GLU A 550 -23.20 -6.33 -8.00
N ASN A 551 -21.90 -6.44 -8.25
CA ASN A 551 -21.14 -7.69 -8.18
C ASN A 551 -20.20 -7.70 -6.99
N ALA A 552 -20.25 -8.81 -6.27
CA ALA A 552 -19.24 -9.19 -5.29
C ALA A 552 -17.82 -9.12 -5.90
N LYS A 553 -16.92 -8.54 -5.12
CA LYS A 553 -15.48 -8.35 -5.32
C LYS A 553 -15.12 -7.68 -6.64
N SER A 554 -16.02 -6.86 -7.18
CA SER A 554 -15.84 -6.18 -8.46
C SER A 554 -15.00 -4.90 -8.39
N LYS A 555 -14.73 -4.39 -7.18
CA LYS A 555 -14.09 -3.08 -6.93
C LYS A 555 -14.83 -1.91 -7.57
N PHE A 556 -16.17 -1.91 -7.49
CA PHE A 556 -16.96 -0.79 -8.03
C PHE A 556 -16.56 0.54 -7.39
N GLY A 557 -16.29 1.56 -8.20
CA GLY A 557 -15.76 2.84 -7.75
C GLY A 557 -14.23 2.90 -7.71
N TYR A 558 -13.53 1.96 -8.35
CA TYR A 558 -12.06 1.96 -8.39
C TYR A 558 -11.50 3.20 -9.09
N SER A 559 -12.07 3.57 -10.24
CA SER A 559 -11.79 4.83 -10.93
C SER A 559 -13.10 5.46 -11.38
N LEU A 560 -13.16 6.80 -11.37
CA LEU A 560 -14.34 7.57 -11.74
C LEU A 560 -13.97 8.79 -12.58
N GLN A 561 -14.78 9.13 -13.60
CA GLN A 561 -14.75 10.44 -14.25
C GLN A 561 -16.16 10.91 -14.60
N ILE A 562 -16.32 12.23 -14.71
CA ILE A 562 -17.58 12.85 -15.13
C ILE A 562 -17.53 13.07 -16.64
N ILE A 563 -18.47 12.48 -17.38
CA ILE A 563 -18.63 12.70 -18.81
C ILE A 563 -19.27 14.08 -19.02
N PRO A 564 -18.66 14.99 -19.81
CA PRO A 564 -19.26 16.27 -20.13
C PRO A 564 -20.61 16.09 -20.83
N SER A 565 -21.62 16.87 -20.41
CA SER A 565 -22.96 16.82 -21.02
C SER A 565 -22.94 17.15 -22.52
N SER A 566 -21.94 17.91 -23.00
CA SER A 566 -21.72 18.16 -24.44
C SER A 566 -21.51 16.88 -25.25
N CYS A 567 -20.84 15.88 -24.68
CA CYS A 567 -20.53 14.61 -25.34
C CYS A 567 -21.71 13.64 -25.45
N ILE A 568 -22.73 13.82 -24.61
CA ILE A 568 -23.86 12.89 -24.45
C ILE A 568 -25.22 13.59 -24.47
N SER A 569 -25.26 14.83 -24.97
CA SER A 569 -26.47 15.68 -25.04
C SER A 569 -27.65 15.06 -25.79
N HIS A 570 -27.41 14.08 -26.65
CA HIS A 570 -28.44 13.32 -27.37
C HIS A 570 -29.12 12.24 -26.51
N ILE A 571 -28.55 11.91 -25.34
CA ILE A 571 -29.04 10.88 -24.41
C ILE A 571 -29.67 11.52 -23.18
N THR A 572 -28.95 12.45 -22.55
CA THR A 572 -29.40 13.13 -21.35
C THR A 572 -28.85 14.55 -21.30
N SER A 573 -29.62 15.45 -20.70
CA SER A 573 -29.17 16.79 -20.35
C SER A 573 -28.40 16.84 -19.03
N SER A 574 -28.35 15.71 -18.31
CA SER A 574 -27.79 15.62 -16.97
C SER A 574 -26.34 15.10 -17.00
N PRO A 575 -25.51 15.46 -16.00
CA PRO A 575 -24.18 14.91 -15.84
C PRO A 575 -24.20 13.38 -15.76
N VAL A 576 -23.19 12.73 -16.35
CA VAL A 576 -23.04 11.27 -16.31
C VAL A 576 -21.73 10.90 -15.64
N LEU A 577 -21.82 10.03 -14.63
CA LEU A 577 -20.66 9.42 -13.99
C LEU A 577 -20.28 8.16 -14.77
N LEU A 578 -19.02 8.08 -15.19
CA LEU A 578 -18.39 6.86 -15.66
C LEU A 578 -17.62 6.24 -14.49
N ILE A 579 -18.01 5.02 -14.10
CA ILE A 579 -17.51 4.35 -12.89
C ILE A 579 -16.97 2.98 -13.29
N SER A 580 -15.76 2.62 -12.88
CA SER A 580 -15.21 1.28 -13.12
C SER A 580 -15.41 0.31 -11.97
N ALA A 581 -15.46 -0.98 -12.34
CA ALA A 581 -15.38 -2.13 -11.47
C ALA A 581 -14.42 -3.13 -12.14
N PRO A 582 -13.09 -2.95 -12.00
CA PRO A 582 -12.10 -3.59 -12.85
C PRO A 582 -11.74 -5.03 -12.46
N ALA A 583 -12.24 -5.59 -11.36
CA ALA A 583 -11.82 -6.96 -10.99
C ALA A 583 -12.31 -8.02 -12.01
N ASN A 584 -11.56 -9.12 -12.15
CA ASN A 584 -11.81 -10.21 -13.09
C ASN A 584 -11.90 -9.71 -14.56
N GLN A 585 -13.07 -9.83 -15.18
CA GLN A 585 -13.31 -9.37 -16.55
C GLN A 585 -13.20 -7.84 -16.67
N GLY A 586 -13.62 -7.10 -15.64
CA GLY A 586 -13.71 -5.65 -15.64
C GLY A 586 -14.95 -5.11 -16.36
N LYS A 587 -15.53 -4.05 -15.78
CA LYS A 587 -16.77 -3.43 -16.28
C LYS A 587 -16.77 -1.92 -16.04
N LEU A 588 -17.37 -1.18 -16.96
CA LEU A 588 -17.65 0.25 -16.84
C LEU A 588 -19.16 0.49 -16.76
N TYR A 589 -19.54 1.41 -15.89
CA TYR A 589 -20.92 1.80 -15.63
C TYR A 589 -21.13 3.28 -15.92
N MET A 590 -22.21 3.62 -16.61
CA MET A 590 -22.59 5.02 -16.88
C MET A 590 -23.89 5.37 -16.16
N TYR A 591 -23.83 6.25 -15.16
CA TYR A 591 -24.99 6.71 -14.40
C TYR A 591 -25.32 8.18 -14.70
N ALA A 592 -26.53 8.46 -15.17
CA ALA A 592 -27.06 9.83 -15.17
C ALA A 592 -27.45 10.25 -13.76
N ILE A 593 -27.02 11.44 -13.35
CA ILE A 593 -27.44 12.05 -12.08
C ILE A 593 -28.60 13.01 -12.38
N GLU A 594 -29.83 12.50 -12.25
CA GLU A 594 -31.08 13.25 -12.40
C GLU A 594 -31.70 13.46 -11.00
N SER A 595 -33.01 13.30 -10.82
CA SER A 595 -33.62 13.29 -9.47
C SER A 595 -33.18 12.10 -8.61
N GLN A 596 -32.68 11.04 -9.25
CA GLN A 596 -32.06 9.85 -8.67
C GLN A 596 -30.99 9.36 -9.66
N PRO A 597 -29.91 8.70 -9.20
CA PRO A 597 -28.96 8.04 -10.08
C PRO A 597 -29.65 6.97 -10.93
N ARG A 598 -29.52 7.07 -12.25
CA ARG A 598 -30.10 6.13 -13.21
C ARG A 598 -29.01 5.53 -14.08
N LEU A 599 -28.85 4.20 -14.01
CA LEU A 599 -27.94 3.48 -14.91
C LEU A 599 -28.44 3.63 -16.35
N ILE A 600 -27.56 4.13 -17.22
CA ILE A 600 -27.81 4.30 -18.66
C ILE A 600 -27.27 3.10 -19.43
N LEU A 601 -26.04 2.69 -19.13
CA LEU A 601 -25.29 1.75 -19.93
C LEU A 601 -24.22 1.05 -19.09
N THR A 602 -23.97 -0.21 -19.42
CA THR A 602 -22.78 -0.93 -18.95
C THR A 602 -21.96 -1.46 -20.12
N LEU A 603 -20.64 -1.36 -19.99
CA LEU A 603 -19.68 -1.85 -20.97
C LEU A 603 -18.76 -2.87 -20.29
N GLU A 604 -18.73 -4.10 -20.80
CA GLU A 604 -17.94 -5.19 -20.24
C GLU A 604 -17.07 -5.85 -21.31
N HIS A 605 -15.97 -6.46 -20.89
CA HIS A 605 -15.08 -7.20 -21.78
C HIS A 605 -15.22 -8.70 -21.50
N LEU A 606 -15.52 -9.53 -22.51
CA LEU A 606 -15.75 -10.96 -22.30
C LEU A 606 -14.52 -11.78 -21.87
N GLN A 607 -13.36 -11.13 -21.84
CA GLN A 607 -12.12 -11.80 -21.51
C GLN A 607 -11.90 -11.83 -20.00
N ASN A 608 -11.75 -13.03 -19.45
CA ASN A 608 -11.44 -13.21 -18.04
C ASN A 608 -10.09 -12.59 -17.67
N ASN A 609 -10.04 -11.99 -16.48
CA ASN A 609 -8.85 -11.40 -15.88
C ASN A 609 -8.19 -10.35 -16.78
N ALA A 610 -8.96 -9.60 -17.58
CA ALA A 610 -8.47 -8.50 -18.42
C ALA A 610 -8.34 -7.16 -17.65
N HIS A 611 -8.93 -7.11 -16.45
CA HIS A 611 -9.00 -5.90 -15.63
C HIS A 611 -9.52 -4.67 -16.40
N PHE A 612 -10.49 -4.90 -17.29
CA PHE A 612 -11.02 -3.87 -18.20
C PHE A 612 -11.56 -2.67 -17.41
N GLY A 613 -11.09 -1.48 -17.78
CA GLY A 613 -11.47 -0.23 -17.11
C GLY A 613 -10.72 0.04 -15.81
N GLN A 614 -9.59 -0.64 -15.55
CA GLN A 614 -8.72 -0.33 -14.41
C GLN A 614 -8.28 1.14 -14.41
N SER A 615 -8.02 1.70 -15.60
CA SER A 615 -7.93 3.14 -15.78
C SER A 615 -8.64 3.57 -17.07
N PHE A 616 -9.09 4.82 -17.11
CA PHE A 616 -9.67 5.40 -18.30
C PHE A 616 -9.56 6.92 -18.27
N SER A 617 -9.63 7.55 -19.44
CA SER A 617 -9.63 9.01 -19.54
C SER A 617 -10.48 9.50 -20.72
N ILE A 618 -11.21 10.59 -20.49
CA ILE A 618 -12.06 11.22 -21.49
C ILE A 618 -11.38 12.46 -22.06
N GLN A 619 -11.33 12.54 -23.39
CA GLN A 619 -10.94 13.73 -24.12
C GLN A 619 -12.21 14.54 -24.41
N ASN A 620 -12.29 15.74 -23.84
CA ASN A 620 -13.54 16.52 -23.80
C ASN A 620 -13.97 17.09 -25.16
N ASP A 621 -13.05 17.53 -26.02
CA ASP A 621 -13.41 18.24 -27.26
C ASP A 621 -13.92 17.33 -28.38
N LYS A 622 -13.35 16.13 -28.48
CA LYS A 622 -13.66 15.09 -29.47
C LYS A 622 -14.58 14.01 -28.89
N CYS A 623 -14.80 14.02 -27.59
CA CYS A 623 -15.62 13.03 -26.88
C CYS A 623 -15.12 11.61 -27.10
N TRP A 624 -13.81 11.41 -26.93
CA TRP A 624 -13.16 10.11 -27.00
C TRP A 624 -12.90 9.58 -25.60
N LEU A 625 -13.14 8.29 -25.41
CA LEU A 625 -12.82 7.56 -24.20
C LEU A 625 -11.66 6.63 -24.51
N ALA A 626 -10.56 6.79 -23.78
CA ALA A 626 -9.47 5.83 -23.73
C ALA A 626 -9.68 4.91 -22.53
N VAL A 627 -9.67 3.59 -22.74
CA VAL A 627 -9.88 2.58 -21.68
C VAL A 627 -8.68 1.64 -21.64
N GLY A 628 -8.18 1.39 -20.44
CA GLY A 628 -7.07 0.47 -20.20
C GLY A 628 -7.54 -0.92 -19.80
N SER A 629 -6.84 -1.93 -20.32
CA SER A 629 -6.97 -3.35 -19.92
C SER A 629 -5.57 -3.90 -19.69
N PRO A 630 -5.01 -3.78 -18.48
CA PRO A 630 -3.58 -3.96 -18.25
C PRO A 630 -3.09 -5.41 -18.28
N THR A 631 -3.99 -6.37 -18.40
CA THR A 631 -3.70 -7.80 -18.36
C THR A 631 -4.12 -8.50 -19.66
N GLN A 632 -3.33 -9.50 -20.05
CA GLN A 632 -3.21 -10.02 -21.42
C GLN A 632 -4.41 -10.82 -21.93
N SER A 633 -4.71 -10.64 -23.23
CA SER A 633 -5.25 -11.67 -24.16
C SER A 633 -4.10 -12.27 -24.98
N ASN A 634 -3.86 -13.58 -24.88
CA ASN A 634 -2.94 -14.54 -25.55
C ASN A 634 -1.66 -14.09 -26.31
N ASP A 635 -1.55 -12.85 -26.83
CA ASP A 635 -0.42 -12.32 -27.61
C ASP A 635 0.17 -10.97 -27.11
N TRP A 636 -0.49 -10.22 -26.20
CA TRP A 636 -0.07 -8.86 -25.76
C TRP A 636 -0.20 -8.58 -24.26
N TYR A 637 0.67 -7.74 -23.68
CA TYR A 637 0.72 -7.46 -22.24
C TYR A 637 0.18 -6.08 -21.88
N GLY A 638 -1.15 -6.02 -21.85
CA GLY A 638 -1.93 -4.80 -21.61
C GLY A 638 -2.33 -4.08 -22.90
N SER A 639 -3.48 -3.42 -22.88
CA SER A 639 -3.97 -2.58 -23.98
C SER A 639 -4.53 -1.24 -23.51
N VAL A 640 -4.53 -0.28 -24.43
CA VAL A 640 -5.29 0.96 -24.34
C VAL A 640 -6.11 1.10 -25.61
N ASP A 641 -7.42 1.14 -25.45
CA ASP A 641 -8.37 1.19 -26.54
C ASP A 641 -9.10 2.54 -26.53
N ILE A 642 -9.08 3.23 -27.66
CA ILE A 642 -9.70 4.56 -27.83
C ILE A 642 -10.99 4.41 -28.63
N ILE A 643 -12.11 4.83 -28.05
CA ILE A 643 -13.44 4.75 -28.65
C ILE A 643 -14.14 6.12 -28.65
N PRO A 644 -14.83 6.51 -29.74
CA PRO A 644 -15.75 7.64 -29.73
C PRO A 644 -16.96 7.33 -28.85
N LEU A 645 -17.30 8.19 -27.88
CA LEU A 645 -18.42 7.97 -26.97
C LEU A 645 -19.76 7.77 -27.70
N ILE A 646 -19.96 8.43 -28.84
CA ILE A 646 -21.16 8.28 -29.68
C ILE A 646 -21.40 6.83 -30.14
N ASN A 647 -20.34 6.02 -30.30
CA ASN A 647 -20.47 4.63 -30.74
C ASN A 647 -21.13 3.74 -29.70
N LEU A 648 -21.02 4.09 -28.41
CA LEU A 648 -21.64 3.35 -27.32
C LEU A 648 -23.17 3.44 -27.39
N PHE A 649 -23.72 4.58 -27.80
CA PHE A 649 -25.16 4.81 -27.74
C PHE A 649 -25.91 4.41 -29.02
N ASN A 650 -25.20 4.19 -30.13
CA ASN A 650 -25.81 3.79 -31.40
C ASN A 650 -26.40 2.36 -31.39
N GLN A 651 -25.97 1.52 -30.45
CA GLN A 651 -26.33 0.10 -30.41
C GLN A 651 -27.73 -0.18 -29.83
N GLN A 652 -28.40 0.82 -29.23
CA GLN A 652 -29.73 0.68 -28.57
C GLN A 652 -29.82 -0.48 -27.55
N LYS A 653 -28.71 -0.85 -26.92
CA LYS A 653 -28.64 -1.87 -25.85
C LYS A 653 -28.21 -1.22 -24.54
N PHE A 654 -28.74 -1.73 -23.43
CA PHE A 654 -28.34 -1.32 -22.07
C PHE A 654 -27.01 -1.97 -21.62
N HIS A 655 -26.72 -3.16 -22.13
CA HIS A 655 -25.50 -3.91 -21.85
C HIS A 655 -24.74 -4.14 -23.16
N LEU A 656 -23.48 -3.72 -23.19
CA LEU A 656 -22.60 -3.80 -24.35
C LEU A 656 -21.38 -4.64 -24.05
N ASP A 657 -21.06 -5.54 -24.97
CA ASP A 657 -19.75 -6.15 -25.06
C ASP A 657 -18.80 -5.20 -25.78
N PHE A 658 -17.64 -4.96 -25.18
CA PHE A 658 -16.60 -4.11 -25.75
C PHE A 658 -16.15 -4.58 -27.14
N ASN A 659 -16.16 -5.90 -27.40
CA ASN A 659 -15.77 -6.47 -28.68
C ASN A 659 -16.71 -6.07 -29.84
N ASP A 660 -17.95 -5.66 -29.53
CA ASP A 660 -18.94 -5.20 -30.52
C ASP A 660 -18.81 -3.71 -30.85
N ILE A 661 -17.92 -2.97 -30.16
CA ILE A 661 -17.77 -1.52 -30.32
C ILE A 661 -16.69 -1.20 -31.34
N PRO A 662 -16.96 -0.33 -32.35
CA PRO A 662 -15.93 0.12 -33.26
C PRO A 662 -14.84 0.92 -32.54
N ILE A 663 -13.65 0.33 -32.45
CA ILE A 663 -12.44 0.93 -31.88
C ILE A 663 -11.76 1.85 -32.90
N LEU A 664 -11.39 3.06 -32.48
CA LEU A 664 -10.66 4.02 -33.31
C LEU A 664 -9.19 3.64 -33.43
N ILE A 665 -8.56 3.42 -32.27
CA ILE A 665 -7.15 3.08 -32.11
C ILE A 665 -7.04 2.08 -30.96
N SER A 666 -6.23 1.04 -31.14
CA SER A 666 -5.82 0.15 -30.07
C SER A 666 -4.29 0.18 -29.96
N ILE A 667 -3.79 0.30 -28.74
CA ILE A 667 -2.37 0.34 -28.42
C ILE A 667 -2.09 -0.88 -27.55
N HIS A 668 -1.12 -1.70 -27.95
CA HIS A 668 -0.80 -2.95 -27.26
C HIS A 668 0.62 -2.94 -26.72
N GLY A 669 0.79 -3.39 -25.48
CA GLY A 669 2.11 -3.66 -24.88
C GLY A 669 2.67 -4.97 -25.42
N ASN A 670 3.95 -5.01 -25.79
CA ASN A 670 4.57 -6.20 -26.37
C ASN A 670 5.59 -6.87 -25.43
N ARG A 671 5.77 -6.34 -24.21
CA ARG A 671 6.61 -6.93 -23.18
C ARG A 671 5.80 -7.34 -21.97
N ILE A 672 6.14 -8.50 -21.43
CA ILE A 672 5.49 -9.14 -20.28
C ILE A 672 5.37 -8.27 -19.02
N PHE A 673 6.12 -7.16 -18.96
CA PHE A 673 6.25 -6.31 -17.78
C PHE A 673 5.69 -4.89 -17.96
N GLU A 674 5.21 -4.51 -19.15
CA GLU A 674 4.88 -3.10 -19.45
C GLU A 674 3.54 -2.64 -18.83
N ARG A 675 2.64 -3.59 -18.49
CA ARG A 675 1.30 -3.35 -17.88
C ARG A 675 0.60 -2.12 -18.45
N LEU A 676 0.60 -2.04 -19.78
CA LEU A 676 0.05 -0.91 -20.52
C LEU A 676 -1.45 -0.77 -20.22
N GLY A 677 -1.89 0.43 -19.83
CA GLY A 677 -3.30 0.70 -19.50
C GLY A 677 -3.61 0.74 -17.99
N THR A 678 -2.60 0.69 -17.13
CA THR A 678 -2.74 0.91 -15.68
C THR A 678 -2.97 2.38 -15.30
N ASN A 679 -2.46 3.33 -16.10
CA ASN A 679 -2.72 4.76 -15.89
C ASN A 679 -2.71 5.51 -17.23
N ILE A 680 -3.83 6.19 -17.49
CA ILE A 680 -4.15 6.86 -18.75
C ILE A 680 -4.66 8.26 -18.43
N GLN A 681 -4.13 9.27 -19.12
CA GLN A 681 -4.62 10.63 -18.98
C GLN A 681 -4.55 11.39 -20.31
N TRP A 682 -5.63 12.08 -20.68
CA TRP A 682 -5.58 13.08 -21.73
C TRP A 682 -5.07 14.43 -21.17
N THR A 683 -4.18 15.06 -21.91
CA THR A 683 -3.76 16.45 -21.63
C THR A 683 -4.77 17.44 -22.17
N SER A 684 -4.69 18.69 -21.69
CA SER A 684 -5.49 19.80 -22.23
C SER A 684 -5.19 20.11 -23.70
N GLU A 685 -4.02 19.74 -24.21
CA GLU A 685 -3.64 19.90 -25.62
C GLU A 685 -4.21 18.77 -26.51
N GLY A 686 -4.80 17.74 -25.90
CA GLY A 686 -5.36 16.59 -26.59
C GLY A 686 -4.36 15.46 -26.85
N ASP A 687 -3.15 15.53 -26.26
CA ASP A 687 -2.18 14.43 -26.27
C ASP A 687 -2.59 13.35 -25.26
N LEU A 688 -2.36 12.08 -25.59
CA LEU A 688 -2.58 10.95 -24.68
C LEU A 688 -1.28 10.63 -23.94
N VAL A 689 -1.34 10.71 -22.61
CA VAL A 689 -0.28 10.30 -21.69
C VAL A 689 -0.58 8.90 -21.20
N LEU A 690 0.33 7.99 -21.49
CA LEU A 690 0.30 6.62 -21.00
C LEU A 690 1.48 6.42 -20.06
N SER A 691 1.19 6.03 -18.82
CA SER A 691 2.25 5.53 -17.95
C SER A 691 2.46 4.05 -18.28
N ILE A 692 3.70 3.72 -18.64
CA ILE A 692 4.14 2.36 -18.85
C ILE A 692 5.14 2.03 -17.76
N LEU A 693 4.98 0.87 -17.13
CA LEU A 693 6.01 0.37 -16.22
C LEU A 693 7.19 -0.11 -17.07
N TYR A 694 8.34 0.55 -16.99
CA TYR A 694 9.56 0.04 -17.61
C TYR A 694 10.56 -0.29 -16.50
N LEU A 695 10.82 -1.58 -16.31
CA LEU A 695 12.00 -2.01 -15.57
C LEU A 695 13.22 -1.81 -16.46
N LEU A 696 14.01 -0.80 -16.14
CA LEU A 696 15.36 -0.64 -16.68
C LEU A 696 16.38 -1.19 -15.71
N ILE A 697 16.90 -2.36 -16.06
CA ILE A 697 18.05 -2.99 -15.43
C ILE A 697 19.25 -2.04 -15.54
N VAL A 698 19.57 -1.27 -14.50
CA VAL A 698 20.94 -0.74 -14.26
C VAL A 698 21.17 -0.56 -12.76
N PHE A 699 22.31 -1.07 -12.29
CA PHE A 699 22.82 -0.86 -10.93
C PHE A 699 22.81 0.62 -10.50
N GLN A 700 22.40 0.82 -9.24
CA GLN A 700 22.61 2.01 -8.41
C GLN A 700 21.94 3.31 -8.86
N LEU A 701 20.62 3.38 -8.70
CA LEU A 701 19.90 4.28 -7.78
C LEU A 701 18.42 3.93 -7.84
N ASP A 702 17.74 4.13 -6.73
CA ASP A 702 16.32 3.82 -6.50
C ASP A 702 15.43 4.33 -7.64
N LEU A 703 14.60 3.44 -8.23
CA LEU A 703 13.23 3.68 -8.73
C LEU A 703 12.83 2.65 -9.79
N ILE A 704 11.64 2.07 -9.63
CA ILE A 704 10.80 1.61 -10.74
C ILE A 704 10.59 2.83 -11.65
N GLN A 705 11.07 2.78 -12.90
CA GLN A 705 10.89 3.89 -13.84
C GLN A 705 9.54 3.74 -14.55
N LYS A 706 8.55 4.54 -14.14
CA LYS A 706 7.37 4.79 -14.98
C LYS A 706 7.80 5.69 -16.13
N PHE A 707 7.70 5.19 -17.36
CA PHE A 707 7.89 6.03 -18.55
C PHE A 707 6.54 6.60 -18.95
N THR A 708 6.51 7.91 -19.14
CA THR A 708 5.39 8.56 -19.80
C THR A 708 5.64 8.51 -21.31
N ILE A 709 4.82 7.74 -22.03
CA ILE A 709 4.75 7.85 -23.47
C ILE A 709 3.72 8.93 -23.79
N LEU A 710 4.18 10.00 -24.42
CA LEU A 710 3.32 11.03 -25.00
C LEU A 710 3.05 10.66 -26.45
N ILE A 711 1.78 10.35 -26.75
CA ILE A 711 1.32 10.08 -28.12
C ILE A 711 0.60 11.32 -28.62
N LYS A 712 1.17 11.94 -29.67
CA LYS A 712 0.64 13.12 -30.36
C LYS A 712 -0.30 12.74 -31.50
#